data_AF-A0A934UUP4-F1
#
_entry.id   AF-A0A934UUP4-F1
#
_cell.length_a   1.000
_cell.length_b   1.000
_cell.length_c   1.000
_cell.angle_alpha   90.00
_cell.angle_beta   90.00
_cell.angle_gamma   90.00
#
_symmetry.space_group_name_H-M   'P 1'
#
loop_
_entity.id
_entity.type
_entity.pdbx_description
1 polymer ?
#
loop_
_entity_poly.entity_id
_entity_poly.type
_entity_poly.pdbx_seq_one_letter_code
_entity_poly.pdbx_strand_id
1 'polypeptide(L)'
;MRVAVVGASGNSGTAVLRALEETPEVDSVLGIARRMPDTEVPPHSGCEWAAIDIAAASSEEEAERSLTEAFAGADAVVHLAWLVQPNSNRELLRRVNVDGTARVARAAAAAGVRQLVVASSVGAYSPASGLDRRDENWPATGVRTSHYSVDKAAQERVLDEFEAAHPDIVVTRLRPALIFQADAAYEIQRYFLGRWLPLQALDTVKPPVLPLPKGLRGVQAVHAEDAGRAYAAAVVKRAPGAFNICADDILGPQDLADIVDHGRFIELPARLTRAFLFGAHKAKLVAADEGWIDMALAVPMMDNARAKAELGWEPRYTAAQALEDLLRGMIEGRGTGSLPLRPRDAEDARLAAADGPVDVGADAGDGGDSGGERARMDAEGGVSERISRDLLGLYLSDHLTGATAGAERMERMADDFVDTPVFARLSELAEQIRLERAFLRELIGDLDLRQRPYRQAASWAAERLGRLKGNGRLLSRSPLTLVLEAELMRSAVMGKLGVWQTLEDNAEDLGLDPAVFAELSESARSQIATLDTVHEYARERAFREDLETFEPHTSEDPEHRPADEEIDRKEKPVSAAASENARPGGPEEEPPGSDPVPEAPDTSDSPDTAEKKTPEDVAEKPGSRAVPHERADELADEWGEESFPGSDPPAHY
;
A
#
# COMPACT_ATOMS: atom_id res chain seq x y z
N MET A 1 25.10 13.96 -7.98
CA MET A 1 24.18 14.05 -6.82
C MET A 1 23.79 12.66 -6.35
N ARG A 2 23.73 12.42 -5.04
CA ARG A 2 23.12 11.21 -4.46
C ARG A 2 21.65 11.48 -4.11
N VAL A 3 20.74 10.67 -4.64
CA VAL A 3 19.29 10.86 -4.46
C VAL A 3 18.68 9.66 -3.75
N ALA A 4 17.95 9.89 -2.66
CA ALA A 4 17.16 8.84 -2.00
C ALA A 4 15.69 8.93 -2.45
N VAL A 5 15.09 7.81 -2.84
CA VAL A 5 13.71 7.74 -3.34
C VAL A 5 12.86 6.84 -2.44
N VAL A 6 11.99 7.44 -1.63
CA VAL A 6 11.05 6.72 -0.76
C VAL A 6 9.81 6.33 -1.56
N GLY A 7 9.48 5.03 -1.61
CA GLY A 7 8.43 4.50 -2.48
C GLY A 7 8.93 4.17 -3.89
N ALA A 8 10.22 3.86 -4.05
CA ALA A 8 10.87 3.65 -5.35
C ALA A 8 10.31 2.48 -6.17
N SER A 9 9.67 1.48 -5.53
CA SER A 9 9.15 0.29 -6.21
C SER A 9 7.72 0.43 -6.76
N GLY A 10 7.06 1.58 -6.55
CA GLY A 10 5.69 1.83 -7.04
C GLY A 10 5.62 2.43 -8.45
N ASN A 11 4.39 2.72 -8.93
CA ASN A 11 4.11 3.33 -10.24
C ASN A 11 5.02 4.56 -10.53
N SER A 12 4.88 5.62 -9.73
CA SER A 12 5.72 6.82 -9.89
C SER A 12 7.19 6.52 -9.59
N GLY A 13 7.47 5.63 -8.64
CA GLY A 13 8.84 5.27 -8.24
C GLY A 13 9.66 4.72 -9.40
N THR A 14 9.13 3.73 -10.11
CA THR A 14 9.80 3.12 -11.27
C THR A 14 10.06 4.13 -12.39
N ALA A 15 9.12 5.05 -12.66
CA ALA A 15 9.33 6.11 -13.63
C ALA A 15 10.37 7.14 -13.18
N VAL A 16 10.43 7.45 -11.88
CA VAL A 16 11.45 8.31 -11.30
C VAL A 16 12.83 7.65 -11.37
N LEU A 17 12.94 6.36 -11.07
CA LEU A 17 14.21 5.62 -11.18
C LEU A 17 14.77 5.69 -12.61
N ARG A 18 13.95 5.39 -13.63
CA ARG A 18 14.33 5.51 -15.05
C ARG A 18 14.79 6.93 -15.39
N ALA A 19 14.03 7.94 -14.96
CA ALA A 19 14.37 9.33 -15.25
C ALA A 19 15.66 9.80 -14.56
N LEU A 20 15.93 9.36 -13.32
CA LEU A 20 17.15 9.67 -12.59
C LEU A 20 18.36 8.96 -13.20
N GLU A 21 18.23 7.72 -13.66
CA GLU A 21 19.28 6.98 -14.37
C GLU A 21 19.69 7.69 -15.67
N GLU A 22 18.74 8.30 -16.37
CA GLU A 22 18.99 9.11 -17.58
C GLU A 22 19.52 10.52 -17.28
N THR A 23 19.59 10.95 -16.01
CA THR A 23 19.97 12.31 -15.61
C THR A 23 21.47 12.39 -15.27
N PRO A 24 22.31 13.05 -16.09
CA PRO A 24 23.77 13.04 -15.90
C PRO A 24 24.26 13.67 -14.58
N GLU A 25 23.47 14.54 -13.97
CA GLU A 25 23.78 15.18 -12.68
C GLU A 25 23.59 14.23 -11.49
N VAL A 26 22.95 13.07 -11.68
CA VAL A 26 22.70 12.07 -10.64
C VAL A 26 23.78 10.99 -10.72
N ASP A 27 24.55 10.83 -9.65
CA ASP A 27 25.66 9.87 -9.59
C ASP A 27 25.20 8.52 -9.04
N SER A 28 24.25 8.53 -8.11
CA SER A 28 23.71 7.33 -7.49
C SER A 28 22.32 7.55 -6.92
N VAL A 29 21.55 6.45 -6.87
CA VAL A 29 20.19 6.42 -6.33
C VAL A 29 20.09 5.36 -5.25
N LEU A 30 19.45 5.72 -4.13
CA LEU A 30 19.01 4.80 -3.09
C LEU A 30 17.49 4.64 -3.15
N GLY A 31 17.00 3.49 -3.60
CA GLY A 31 15.60 3.11 -3.53
C GLY A 31 15.21 2.66 -2.12
N ILE A 32 14.16 3.24 -1.57
CA ILE A 32 13.59 2.81 -0.29
C ILE A 32 12.19 2.27 -0.55
N ALA A 33 11.93 1.06 -0.09
CA ALA A 33 10.62 0.44 -0.17
C ALA A 33 10.35 -0.43 1.04
N ARG A 34 9.09 -0.49 1.48
CA ARG A 34 8.66 -1.46 2.49
C ARG A 34 8.79 -2.91 2.00
N ARG A 35 8.56 -3.11 0.69
CA ARG A 35 8.62 -4.42 0.04
C ARG A 35 9.65 -4.33 -1.09
N MET A 36 10.70 -5.12 -0.98
CA MET A 36 11.80 -5.12 -1.94
C MET A 36 11.32 -5.64 -3.29
N PRO A 37 11.65 -4.95 -4.40
CA PRO A 37 11.48 -5.52 -5.73
C PRO A 37 12.59 -6.54 -6.03
N ASP A 38 12.50 -7.21 -7.16
CA ASP A 38 13.66 -7.90 -7.74
C ASP A 38 14.71 -6.85 -8.14
N THR A 39 15.83 -6.83 -7.41
CA THR A 39 16.90 -5.84 -7.56
C THR A 39 17.86 -6.16 -8.68
N GLU A 40 17.75 -7.31 -9.34
CA GLU A 40 18.64 -7.70 -10.44
C GLU A 40 18.09 -7.28 -11.81
N VAL A 41 16.83 -6.82 -11.85
CA VAL A 41 16.11 -6.53 -13.09
C VAL A 41 15.81 -5.03 -13.22
N PRO A 42 16.02 -4.40 -14.39
CA PRO A 42 15.57 -3.03 -14.65
C PRO A 42 14.06 -2.85 -14.40
N PRO A 43 13.62 -1.70 -13.86
CA PRO A 43 14.41 -0.50 -13.55
C PRO A 43 15.04 -0.50 -12.14
N HIS A 44 15.09 -1.64 -11.43
CA HIS A 44 15.56 -1.70 -10.04
C HIS A 44 17.06 -1.99 -9.90
N SER A 45 17.68 -2.54 -10.95
CA SER A 45 19.10 -2.93 -10.95
C SER A 45 20.09 -1.77 -10.99
N GLY A 46 19.63 -0.57 -11.30
CA GLY A 46 20.47 0.64 -11.37
C GLY A 46 20.63 1.40 -10.04
N CYS A 47 20.08 0.89 -8.92
CA CYS A 47 20.08 1.61 -7.65
C CYS A 47 20.41 0.72 -6.44
N GLU A 48 20.94 1.35 -5.39
CA GLU A 48 21.05 0.75 -4.06
C GLU A 48 19.66 0.61 -3.44
N TRP A 49 19.44 -0.33 -2.52
CA TRP A 49 18.15 -0.53 -1.88
C TRP A 49 18.20 -0.63 -0.36
N ALA A 50 17.17 -0.10 0.30
CA ALA A 50 16.91 -0.31 1.73
C ALA A 50 15.44 -0.63 2.00
N ALA A 51 15.20 -1.63 2.85
CA ALA A 51 13.87 -2.04 3.27
C ALA A 51 13.43 -1.26 4.52
N ILE A 52 12.62 -0.21 4.35
CA ILE A 52 12.17 0.66 5.45
C ILE A 52 10.68 0.92 5.33
N ASP A 53 9.95 0.76 6.44
CA ASP A 53 8.52 1.06 6.53
C ASP A 53 8.27 2.41 7.23
N ILE A 54 7.80 3.39 6.47
CA ILE A 54 7.48 4.74 6.98
C ILE A 54 6.21 4.77 7.83
N ALA A 55 5.43 3.68 7.85
CA ALA A 55 4.26 3.53 8.71
C ALA A 55 4.63 3.29 10.18
N ALA A 56 5.92 3.05 10.48
CA ALA A 56 6.40 2.76 11.83
C ALA A 56 5.72 1.55 12.48
N ALA A 57 5.55 0.46 11.71
CA ALA A 57 4.92 -0.77 12.20
C ALA A 57 5.67 -1.43 13.38
N SER A 58 6.98 -1.17 13.53
CA SER A 58 7.77 -1.52 14.73
C SER A 58 7.71 -0.43 15.80
N SER A 59 8.33 0.72 15.56
CA SER A 59 8.22 1.94 16.37
C SER A 59 8.56 3.19 15.54
N GLU A 60 8.11 4.36 16.00
CA GLU A 60 8.39 5.63 15.31
C GLU A 60 9.88 5.98 15.33
N GLU A 61 10.53 5.81 16.49
CA GLU A 61 11.96 6.11 16.67
C GLU A 61 12.84 5.25 15.78
N GLU A 62 12.52 3.96 15.63
CA GLU A 62 13.27 3.06 14.76
C GLU A 62 13.10 3.45 13.29
N ALA A 63 11.88 3.73 12.85
CA ALA A 63 11.61 4.15 11.48
C ALA A 63 12.35 5.45 11.13
N GLU A 64 12.31 6.46 12.02
CA GLU A 64 13.02 7.72 11.82
C GLU A 64 14.54 7.54 11.84
N ARG A 65 15.07 6.73 12.76
CA ARG A 65 16.51 6.42 12.80
C ARG A 65 16.97 5.74 11.52
N SER A 66 16.29 4.69 11.07
CA SER A 66 16.64 3.98 9.83
C SER A 66 16.53 4.88 8.60
N LEU A 67 15.51 5.77 8.53
CA LEU A 67 15.43 6.76 7.45
C LEU A 67 16.59 7.76 7.51
N THR A 68 16.93 8.25 8.70
CA THR A 68 18.03 9.21 8.90
C THR A 68 19.37 8.61 8.46
N GLU A 69 19.64 7.36 8.84
CA GLU A 69 20.82 6.61 8.41
C GLU A 69 20.84 6.39 6.89
N ALA A 70 19.70 6.03 6.30
CA ALA A 70 19.58 5.85 4.86
C ALA A 70 19.79 7.16 4.07
N PHE A 71 19.34 8.30 4.62
CA PHE A 71 19.49 9.62 4.00
C PHE A 71 20.87 10.24 4.20
N ALA A 72 21.75 9.64 5.00
CA ALA A 72 23.08 10.18 5.26
C ALA A 72 23.88 10.39 3.96
N GLY A 73 24.27 11.64 3.69
CA GLY A 73 25.00 12.02 2.49
C GLY A 73 24.17 12.10 1.21
N ALA A 74 22.84 12.02 1.29
CA ALA A 74 21.97 12.32 0.15
C ALA A 74 21.86 13.84 -0.08
N ASP A 75 21.95 14.26 -1.33
CA ASP A 75 21.75 15.67 -1.73
C ASP A 75 20.25 16.04 -1.75
N ALA A 76 19.41 15.07 -2.12
CA ALA A 76 17.96 15.22 -2.20
C ALA A 76 17.23 13.94 -1.80
N VAL A 77 16.06 14.11 -1.19
CA VAL A 77 15.10 13.03 -0.92
C VAL A 77 13.86 13.26 -1.78
N VAL A 78 13.44 12.23 -2.52
CA VAL A 78 12.18 12.19 -3.26
C VAL A 78 11.21 11.28 -2.52
N HIS A 79 10.12 11.84 -1.99
CA HIS A 79 9.10 11.11 -1.24
C HIS A 79 7.87 10.83 -2.09
N LEU A 80 7.72 9.58 -2.53
CA LEU A 80 6.64 9.07 -3.38
C LEU A 80 5.73 8.07 -2.65
N ALA A 81 6.14 7.59 -1.48
CA ALA A 81 5.41 6.57 -0.76
C ALA A 81 4.02 7.06 -0.35
N TRP A 82 3.01 6.32 -0.80
CA TRP A 82 1.61 6.59 -0.54
C TRP A 82 0.82 5.28 -0.57
N LEU A 83 -0.11 5.13 0.37
CA LEU A 83 -1.02 4.01 0.47
C LEU A 83 -2.42 4.48 0.07
N VAL A 84 -3.01 3.86 -0.96
CA VAL A 84 -4.37 4.16 -1.41
C VAL A 84 -5.39 3.20 -0.79
N GLN A 85 -4.97 1.96 -0.54
CA GLN A 85 -5.80 0.86 -0.04
C GLN A 85 -5.13 0.16 1.15
N PRO A 86 -5.89 -0.42 2.10
CA PRO A 86 -7.35 -0.48 2.13
C PRO A 86 -7.99 0.83 2.60
N ASN A 87 -8.89 1.42 1.81
CA ASN A 87 -9.59 2.67 2.15
C ASN A 87 -10.55 2.53 3.35
N SER A 88 -10.91 1.29 3.71
CA SER A 88 -11.67 0.99 4.93
C SER A 88 -10.88 1.19 6.22
N ASN A 89 -9.54 1.26 6.17
CA ASN A 89 -8.69 1.51 7.33
C ASN A 89 -8.08 2.91 7.27
N ARG A 90 -8.87 3.92 7.65
CA ARG A 90 -8.47 5.33 7.58
C ARG A 90 -7.30 5.67 8.50
N GLU A 91 -7.18 5.00 9.65
CA GLU A 91 -6.07 5.21 10.58
C GLU A 91 -4.74 4.75 9.96
N LEU A 92 -4.71 3.57 9.33
CA LEU A 92 -3.54 3.10 8.60
C LEU A 92 -3.17 4.04 7.45
N LEU A 93 -4.16 4.48 6.66
CA LEU A 93 -3.91 5.42 5.57
C LEU A 93 -3.29 6.72 6.09
N ARG A 94 -3.80 7.30 7.18
CA ARG A 94 -3.22 8.51 7.78
C ARG A 94 -1.82 8.28 8.36
N ARG A 95 -1.62 7.16 9.06
CA ARG A 95 -0.32 6.79 9.64
C ARG A 95 0.79 6.69 8.59
N VAL A 96 0.47 6.11 7.43
CA VAL A 96 1.42 5.98 6.31
C VAL A 96 1.57 7.30 5.55
N ASN A 97 0.45 7.90 5.16
CA ASN A 97 0.44 9.00 4.19
C ASN A 97 0.77 10.36 4.80
N VAL A 98 0.24 10.64 6.00
CA VAL A 98 0.39 11.93 6.68
C VAL A 98 1.53 11.84 7.67
N ASP A 99 1.43 10.93 8.65
CA ASP A 99 2.46 10.82 9.69
C ASP A 99 3.77 10.27 9.12
N GLY A 100 3.70 9.32 8.18
CA GLY A 100 4.87 8.82 7.47
C GLY A 100 5.56 9.89 6.61
N THR A 101 4.81 10.82 6.01
CA THR A 101 5.41 12.00 5.36
C THR A 101 6.14 12.88 6.38
N ALA A 102 5.55 13.10 7.56
CA ALA A 102 6.20 13.87 8.61
C ALA A 102 7.49 13.20 9.10
N ARG A 103 7.50 11.86 9.25
CA ARG A 103 8.72 11.08 9.60
C ARG A 103 9.81 11.21 8.54
N VAL A 104 9.45 11.09 7.26
CA VAL A 104 10.42 11.28 6.15
C VAL A 104 10.99 12.70 6.17
N ALA A 105 10.16 13.72 6.38
CA ALA A 105 10.63 15.10 6.44
C ALA A 105 11.57 15.35 7.63
N ARG A 106 11.21 14.87 8.83
CA ARG A 106 12.07 14.93 10.02
C ARG A 106 13.40 14.22 9.82
N ALA A 107 13.38 13.01 9.26
CA ALA A 107 14.59 12.24 8.97
C ALA A 107 15.47 12.93 7.93
N ALA A 108 14.89 13.55 6.90
CA ALA A 108 15.63 14.32 5.91
C ALA A 108 16.35 15.52 6.55
N ALA A 109 15.65 16.25 7.44
CA ALA A 109 16.26 17.34 8.20
C ALA A 109 17.37 16.85 9.15
N ALA A 110 17.14 15.76 9.88
CA ALA A 110 18.11 15.17 10.80
C ALA A 110 19.38 14.68 10.09
N ALA A 111 19.24 14.15 8.87
CA ALA A 111 20.35 13.72 8.02
C ALA A 111 21.09 14.89 7.32
N GLY A 112 20.58 16.13 7.45
CA GLY A 112 21.17 17.32 6.84
C GLY A 112 20.91 17.44 5.32
N VAL A 113 19.89 16.75 4.80
CA VAL A 113 19.50 16.82 3.40
C VAL A 113 19.02 18.24 3.07
N ARG A 114 19.41 18.77 1.91
CA ARG A 114 19.17 20.18 1.54
C ARG A 114 17.99 20.36 0.59
N GLN A 115 17.33 19.28 0.20
CA GLN A 115 16.15 19.30 -0.65
C GLN A 115 15.23 18.10 -0.38
N LEU A 116 13.94 18.39 -0.25
CA LEU A 116 12.86 17.41 -0.16
C LEU A 116 11.87 17.63 -1.31
N VAL A 117 11.75 16.66 -2.22
CA VAL A 117 10.78 16.66 -3.32
C VAL A 117 9.66 15.70 -2.99
N VAL A 118 8.40 16.14 -2.95
CA VAL A 118 7.27 15.33 -2.47
C VAL A 118 6.20 15.16 -3.53
N ALA A 119 5.67 13.94 -3.63
CA ALA A 119 4.49 13.62 -4.42
C ALA A 119 3.21 14.10 -3.73
N SER A 120 2.77 15.30 -4.09
CA SER A 120 1.42 15.77 -3.85
C SER A 120 0.47 15.25 -4.96
N SER A 121 -0.65 15.90 -5.22
CA SER A 121 -1.64 15.48 -6.21
C SER A 121 -2.61 16.61 -6.53
N VAL A 122 -3.23 16.57 -7.71
CA VAL A 122 -4.44 17.36 -8.02
C VAL A 122 -5.52 17.18 -6.93
N GLY A 123 -5.57 16.01 -6.30
CA GLY A 123 -6.48 15.74 -5.18
C GLY A 123 -6.21 16.55 -3.91
N ALA A 124 -5.09 17.28 -3.81
CA ALA A 124 -4.87 18.19 -2.68
C ALA A 124 -5.66 19.51 -2.82
N TYR A 125 -6.02 19.90 -4.05
CA TYR A 125 -6.69 21.17 -4.29
C TYR A 125 -8.10 21.23 -3.71
N SER A 126 -8.48 22.45 -3.31
CA SER A 126 -9.85 22.80 -2.95
C SER A 126 -10.77 22.76 -4.18
N PRO A 127 -12.07 22.52 -3.99
CA PRO A 127 -13.04 22.49 -5.08
C PRO A 127 -12.99 23.73 -5.97
N ALA A 128 -13.17 23.55 -7.28
CA ALA A 128 -13.27 24.61 -8.27
C ALA A 128 -14.46 24.42 -9.23
N SER A 129 -14.95 25.53 -9.76
CA SER A 129 -16.00 25.56 -10.78
C SER A 129 -15.42 25.82 -12.18
N GLY A 130 -16.12 25.35 -13.22
CA GLY A 130 -15.76 25.57 -14.62
C GLY A 130 -14.59 24.71 -15.13
N LEU A 131 -14.05 25.14 -16.27
CA LEU A 131 -12.90 24.55 -16.98
C LEU A 131 -11.67 25.47 -16.97
N ASP A 132 -11.76 26.61 -16.27
CA ASP A 132 -10.64 27.54 -16.15
C ASP A 132 -9.46 26.84 -15.47
N ARG A 133 -8.28 26.96 -16.09
CA ARG A 133 -7.06 26.39 -15.53
C ARG A 133 -6.64 27.19 -14.29
N ARG A 134 -6.20 26.48 -13.27
CA ARG A 134 -5.72 27.01 -11.99
C ARG A 134 -4.24 26.74 -11.85
N ASP A 135 -3.51 27.78 -11.43
CA ASP A 135 -2.10 27.70 -11.08
C ASP A 135 -1.92 27.12 -9.67
N GLU A 136 -0.67 27.05 -9.22
CA GLU A 136 -0.31 26.43 -7.94
C GLU A 136 -0.68 27.26 -6.71
N ASN A 137 -1.12 28.50 -6.91
CA ASN A 137 -1.63 29.38 -5.86
C ASN A 137 -3.07 29.04 -5.45
N TRP A 138 -3.76 28.17 -6.22
CA TRP A 138 -5.08 27.70 -5.84
C TRP A 138 -5.01 26.96 -4.49
N PRO A 139 -5.95 27.20 -3.55
CA PRO A 139 -5.88 26.61 -2.23
C PRO A 139 -5.83 25.07 -2.26
N ALA A 140 -5.02 24.48 -1.38
CA ALA A 140 -4.84 23.03 -1.25
C ALA A 140 -5.53 22.46 0.00
N THR A 141 -6.82 22.79 0.19
CA THR A 141 -7.58 22.33 1.38
C THR A 141 -8.35 21.02 1.17
N GLY A 142 -8.26 20.45 -0.04
CA GLY A 142 -8.94 19.22 -0.42
C GLY A 142 -10.47 19.31 -0.53
N VAL A 143 -11.05 18.21 -0.98
CA VAL A 143 -12.47 17.92 -1.13
C VAL A 143 -12.91 17.05 0.04
N ARG A 144 -13.71 17.63 0.95
CA ARG A 144 -14.05 17.03 2.26
C ARG A 144 -14.68 15.64 2.20
N THR A 145 -15.40 15.32 1.12
CA THR A 145 -16.09 14.03 0.95
C THR A 145 -15.19 12.95 0.37
N SER A 146 -13.97 13.29 -0.04
CA SER A 146 -12.98 12.34 -0.55
C SER A 146 -11.89 12.12 0.49
N HIS A 147 -11.83 10.89 0.99
CA HIS A 147 -10.85 10.49 1.98
C HIS A 147 -9.40 10.68 1.48
N TYR A 148 -9.15 10.36 0.20
CA TYR A 148 -7.86 10.57 -0.46
C TYR A 148 -7.51 12.05 -0.51
N SER A 149 -8.47 12.89 -0.88
CA SER A 149 -8.28 14.34 -0.97
C SER A 149 -8.02 14.99 0.39
N VAL A 150 -8.72 14.55 1.43
CA VAL A 150 -8.50 14.97 2.81
C VAL A 150 -7.09 14.64 3.27
N ASP A 151 -6.58 13.44 2.99
CA ASP A 151 -5.22 13.07 3.37
C ASP A 151 -4.16 13.80 2.54
N LYS A 152 -4.40 14.05 1.25
CA LYS A 152 -3.48 14.83 0.40
C LYS A 152 -3.39 16.30 0.85
N ALA A 153 -4.50 16.91 1.25
CA ALA A 153 -4.50 18.22 1.87
C ALA A 153 -3.81 18.22 3.25
N ALA A 154 -3.96 17.15 4.04
CA ALA A 154 -3.23 17.00 5.30
C ALA A 154 -1.71 16.85 5.08
N GLN A 155 -1.30 16.15 4.02
CA GLN A 155 0.10 16.05 3.61
C GLN A 155 0.68 17.43 3.27
N GLU A 156 -0.05 18.27 2.54
CA GLU A 156 0.40 19.65 2.24
C GLU A 156 0.62 20.47 3.52
N ARG A 157 -0.26 20.36 4.52
CA ARG A 157 -0.08 21.04 5.81
C ARG A 157 1.18 20.59 6.56
N VAL A 158 1.48 19.29 6.56
CA VAL A 158 2.74 18.77 7.12
C VAL A 158 3.95 19.43 6.43
N LEU A 159 3.88 19.61 5.12
CA LEU A 159 4.96 20.25 4.35
C LEU A 159 5.04 21.77 4.60
N ASP A 160 3.90 22.45 4.78
CA ASP A 160 3.87 23.87 5.16
C ASP A 160 4.52 24.08 6.53
N GLU A 161 4.17 23.25 7.52
CA GLU A 161 4.77 23.28 8.86
C GLU A 161 6.27 22.98 8.82
N PHE A 162 6.68 21.98 8.03
CA PHE A 162 8.07 21.60 7.87
C PHE A 162 8.90 22.70 7.19
N GLU A 163 8.40 23.28 6.09
CA GLU A 163 9.08 24.37 5.38
C GLU A 163 9.24 25.62 6.26
N ALA A 164 8.24 25.93 7.08
CA ALA A 164 8.32 27.01 8.06
C ALA A 164 9.36 26.75 9.16
N ALA A 165 9.52 25.49 9.60
CA ALA A 165 10.49 25.08 10.61
C ALA A 165 11.92 24.94 10.07
N HIS A 166 12.08 24.63 8.79
CA HIS A 166 13.37 24.33 8.15
C HIS A 166 13.60 25.17 6.87
N PRO A 167 13.75 26.49 6.98
CA PRO A 167 13.88 27.39 5.83
C PRO A 167 15.16 27.18 4.99
N ASP A 168 16.13 26.39 5.50
CA ASP A 168 17.36 26.03 4.81
C ASP A 168 17.23 24.78 3.91
N ILE A 169 16.10 24.07 3.99
CA ILE A 169 15.77 22.90 3.18
C ILE A 169 14.77 23.33 2.09
N VAL A 170 15.13 23.10 0.83
CA VAL A 170 14.23 23.39 -0.29
C VAL A 170 13.13 22.33 -0.34
N VAL A 171 11.87 22.74 -0.18
CA VAL A 171 10.72 21.86 -0.34
C VAL A 171 10.08 22.07 -1.71
N THR A 172 10.01 21.01 -2.52
CA THR A 172 9.35 21.02 -3.83
C THR A 172 8.15 20.09 -3.79
N ARG A 173 6.97 20.55 -4.21
CA ARG A 173 5.72 19.76 -4.20
C ARG A 173 5.24 19.56 -5.63
N LEU A 174 5.35 18.35 -6.16
CA LEU A 174 4.76 18.07 -7.47
C LEU A 174 3.31 17.66 -7.27
N ARG A 175 2.39 18.36 -7.93
CA ARG A 175 0.94 18.10 -7.95
C ARG A 175 0.57 17.51 -9.31
N PRO A 176 0.80 16.21 -9.53
CA PRO A 176 0.44 15.56 -10.76
C PRO A 176 -1.08 15.39 -10.89
N ALA A 177 -1.52 15.35 -12.14
CA ALA A 177 -2.82 14.82 -12.53
C ALA A 177 -2.87 13.29 -12.30
N LEU A 178 -3.87 12.61 -12.85
CA LEU A 178 -3.87 11.14 -12.83
C LEU A 178 -2.64 10.62 -13.60
N ILE A 179 -1.80 9.82 -12.94
CA ILE A 179 -0.57 9.28 -13.53
C ILE A 179 -0.87 7.92 -14.14
N PHE A 180 -0.69 7.79 -15.45
CA PHE A 180 -1.00 6.57 -16.20
C PHE A 180 0.24 6.02 -16.93
N GLN A 181 0.37 4.69 -16.91
CA GLN A 181 1.30 3.91 -17.75
C GLN A 181 0.83 2.45 -17.81
N ALA A 182 1.22 1.72 -18.84
CA ALA A 182 0.90 0.31 -19.00
C ALA A 182 1.43 -0.58 -17.86
N ASP A 183 2.63 -0.30 -17.34
CA ASP A 183 3.25 -1.08 -16.25
C ASP A 183 2.49 -0.99 -14.91
N ALA A 184 1.66 0.05 -14.75
CA ALA A 184 0.81 0.24 -13.56
C ALA A 184 -0.64 -0.19 -13.79
N ALA A 185 -0.94 -0.75 -14.96
CA ALA A 185 -2.30 -1.07 -15.36
C ALA A 185 -3.00 -2.02 -14.39
N TYR A 186 -2.32 -3.09 -13.97
CA TYR A 186 -2.90 -4.04 -13.02
C TYR A 186 -3.05 -3.46 -11.60
N GLU A 187 -2.13 -2.61 -11.17
CA GLU A 187 -2.22 -1.87 -9.91
C GLU A 187 -3.45 -0.94 -9.91
N ILE A 188 -3.60 -0.14 -10.96
CA ILE A 188 -4.71 0.81 -11.13
C ILE A 188 -6.04 0.05 -11.27
N GLN A 189 -6.09 -1.06 -12.00
CA GLN A 189 -7.27 -1.92 -12.07
C GLN A 189 -7.69 -2.39 -10.67
N ARG A 190 -6.73 -2.85 -9.84
CA ARG A 190 -7.00 -3.27 -8.47
C ARG A 190 -7.52 -2.13 -7.59
N TYR A 191 -6.97 -0.92 -7.74
CA TYR A 191 -7.39 0.24 -6.95
C TYR A 191 -8.80 0.73 -7.25
N PHE A 192 -9.23 0.68 -8.52
CA PHE A 192 -10.48 1.29 -8.94
C PHE A 192 -11.60 0.31 -9.28
N LEU A 193 -11.27 -0.84 -9.89
CA LEU A 193 -12.26 -1.72 -10.53
C LEU A 193 -12.40 -3.09 -9.85
N GLY A 194 -11.50 -3.42 -8.92
CA GLY A 194 -11.53 -4.67 -8.15
C GLY A 194 -11.10 -5.91 -8.97
N ARG A 195 -10.85 -7.03 -8.28
CA ARG A 195 -10.28 -8.27 -8.87
C ARG A 195 -11.23 -9.01 -9.83
N TRP A 196 -12.51 -8.62 -9.90
CA TRP A 196 -13.58 -9.41 -10.52
C TRP A 196 -14.12 -8.85 -11.84
N LEU A 197 -13.76 -7.63 -12.24
CA LEU A 197 -14.23 -7.06 -13.51
C LEU A 197 -13.31 -7.53 -14.65
N PRO A 198 -13.79 -8.41 -15.56
CA PRO A 198 -12.94 -9.02 -16.58
C PRO A 198 -12.77 -8.04 -17.75
N LEU A 199 -11.93 -7.00 -17.56
CA LEU A 199 -11.67 -5.99 -18.59
C LEU A 199 -11.04 -6.58 -19.87
N GLN A 200 -10.52 -7.80 -19.82
CA GLN A 200 -10.08 -8.57 -21.00
C GLN A 200 -11.25 -8.88 -21.93
N ALA A 201 -12.48 -8.96 -21.39
CA ALA A 201 -13.66 -9.06 -22.20
C ALA A 201 -13.90 -7.80 -23.03
N LEU A 202 -13.28 -6.64 -22.75
CA LEU A 202 -13.36 -5.46 -23.62
C LEU A 202 -12.71 -5.68 -25.00
N ASP A 203 -11.85 -6.68 -25.15
CA ASP A 203 -11.28 -7.05 -26.45
C ASP A 203 -12.27 -7.88 -27.29
N THR A 204 -13.20 -8.60 -26.63
CA THR A 204 -14.17 -9.50 -27.29
C THR A 204 -15.61 -8.94 -27.29
N VAL A 205 -15.96 -8.17 -26.27
CA VAL A 205 -17.28 -7.63 -25.93
C VAL A 205 -17.10 -6.23 -25.35
N LYS A 206 -17.14 -5.28 -26.25
CA LYS A 206 -17.12 -3.86 -26.02
C LYS A 206 -18.47 -3.37 -25.44
N PRO A 207 -18.55 -2.78 -24.22
CA PRO A 207 -19.79 -2.23 -23.69
C PRO A 207 -20.38 -1.15 -24.61
N PRO A 208 -21.63 -1.30 -25.07
CA PRO A 208 -22.19 -0.46 -26.14
C PRO A 208 -22.24 1.05 -25.82
N VAL A 209 -22.11 1.42 -24.54
CA VAL A 209 -22.10 2.80 -24.03
C VAL A 209 -21.28 2.88 -22.73
N LEU A 210 -20.47 3.94 -22.59
CA LEU A 210 -19.77 4.28 -21.35
C LEU A 210 -20.66 5.11 -20.39
N PRO A 211 -21.02 4.61 -19.19
CA PRO A 211 -21.73 5.42 -18.20
C PRO A 211 -20.78 6.40 -17.50
N LEU A 212 -21.07 7.70 -17.58
CA LEU A 212 -20.30 8.76 -16.94
C LEU A 212 -21.19 9.57 -15.97
N PRO A 213 -20.65 10.06 -14.84
CA PRO A 213 -21.40 10.94 -13.96
C PRO A 213 -21.68 12.28 -14.64
N LYS A 214 -22.93 12.71 -14.62
CA LYS A 214 -23.36 14.03 -15.11
C LYS A 214 -22.62 15.11 -14.35
N GLY A 215 -22.04 16.06 -15.08
CA GLY A 215 -21.23 17.14 -14.52
C GLY A 215 -19.73 16.87 -14.51
N LEU A 216 -19.28 15.71 -15.02
CA LEU A 216 -17.86 15.49 -15.32
C LEU A 216 -17.44 16.45 -16.44
N ARG A 217 -16.60 17.42 -16.09
CA ARG A 217 -16.25 18.53 -16.99
C ARG A 217 -15.06 18.18 -17.88
N GLY A 218 -14.08 17.52 -17.28
CA GLY A 218 -12.86 17.10 -17.95
C GLY A 218 -11.98 16.31 -16.99
N VAL A 219 -11.09 15.51 -17.56
CA VAL A 219 -10.07 14.75 -16.83
C VAL A 219 -8.73 15.11 -17.42
N GLN A 220 -7.78 15.48 -16.56
CA GLN A 220 -6.38 15.59 -16.94
C GLN A 220 -5.63 14.35 -16.47
N ALA A 221 -4.66 13.95 -17.28
CA ALA A 221 -3.72 12.88 -16.97
C ALA A 221 -2.29 13.33 -17.31
N VAL A 222 -1.33 12.56 -16.84
CA VAL A 222 0.07 12.66 -17.23
C VAL A 222 0.64 11.26 -17.37
N HIS A 223 1.48 11.04 -18.37
CA HIS A 223 2.17 9.77 -18.51
C HIS A 223 3.22 9.61 -17.41
N ALA A 224 3.41 8.39 -16.89
CA ALA A 224 4.34 8.16 -15.79
C ALA A 224 5.78 8.57 -16.12
N GLU A 225 6.25 8.36 -17.35
CA GLU A 225 7.57 8.83 -17.80
C GLU A 225 7.71 10.36 -17.70
N ASP A 226 6.67 11.10 -18.08
CA ASP A 226 6.67 12.55 -17.97
C ASP A 226 6.63 13.00 -16.51
N ALA A 227 5.87 12.31 -15.65
CA ALA A 227 5.93 12.56 -14.21
C ALA A 227 7.33 12.29 -13.64
N GLY A 228 7.97 11.18 -14.01
CA GLY A 228 9.35 10.84 -13.61
C GLY A 228 10.35 11.93 -14.01
N ARG A 229 10.27 12.42 -15.25
CA ARG A 229 11.07 13.55 -15.73
C ARG A 229 10.82 14.84 -14.94
N ALA A 230 9.60 15.09 -14.49
CA ALA A 230 9.29 16.25 -13.66
C ALA A 230 9.99 16.17 -12.29
N TYR A 231 10.00 14.99 -11.66
CA TYR A 231 10.73 14.77 -10.41
C TYR A 231 12.24 14.92 -10.59
N ALA A 232 12.81 14.31 -11.64
CA ALA A 232 14.23 14.46 -11.94
C ALA A 232 14.60 15.94 -12.18
N ALA A 233 13.80 16.67 -12.96
CA ALA A 233 14.00 18.10 -13.18
C ALA A 233 13.88 18.91 -11.88
N ALA A 234 12.92 18.59 -11.01
CA ALA A 234 12.78 19.22 -9.70
C ALA A 234 14.02 19.01 -8.81
N VAL A 235 14.58 17.80 -8.79
CA VAL A 235 15.83 17.48 -8.08
C VAL A 235 16.99 18.33 -8.62
N VAL A 236 17.21 18.33 -9.94
CA VAL A 236 18.34 19.07 -10.55
C VAL A 236 18.20 20.59 -10.38
N LYS A 237 16.99 21.13 -10.56
CA LYS A 237 16.74 22.58 -10.51
C LYS A 237 16.65 23.13 -9.10
N ARG A 238 16.34 22.29 -8.11
CA ARG A 238 16.12 22.69 -6.71
C ARG A 238 15.10 23.83 -6.58
N ALA A 239 14.02 23.76 -7.36
CA ALA A 239 13.00 24.81 -7.39
C ALA A 239 12.00 24.67 -6.22
N PRO A 240 11.78 25.70 -5.40
CA PRO A 240 10.88 25.61 -4.24
C PRO A 240 9.41 25.75 -4.61
N GLY A 241 8.54 25.28 -3.71
CA GLY A 241 7.10 25.41 -3.79
C GLY A 241 6.44 24.35 -4.68
N ALA A 242 5.19 24.62 -5.07
CA ALA A 242 4.36 23.65 -5.79
C ALA A 242 4.43 23.79 -7.32
N PHE A 243 4.33 22.67 -8.04
CA PHE A 243 4.29 22.61 -9.50
C PHE A 243 3.19 21.66 -9.98
N ASN A 244 2.33 22.14 -10.87
CA ASN A 244 1.30 21.33 -11.53
C ASN A 244 1.90 20.49 -12.66
N ILE A 245 1.70 19.17 -12.59
CA ILE A 245 2.26 18.23 -13.57
C ILE A 245 1.11 17.53 -14.31
N CYS A 246 0.79 18.02 -15.51
CA CYS A 246 -0.29 17.50 -16.34
C CYS A 246 0.04 17.64 -17.83
N ALA A 247 -0.56 16.79 -18.67
CA ALA A 247 -0.54 17.01 -20.10
C ALA A 247 -1.36 18.26 -20.49
N ASP A 248 -1.12 18.76 -21.71
CA ASP A 248 -1.71 20.03 -22.19
C ASP A 248 -3.18 19.91 -22.59
N ASP A 249 -3.63 18.72 -22.94
CA ASP A 249 -5.01 18.39 -23.29
C ASP A 249 -5.86 18.06 -22.04
N ILE A 250 -7.17 18.28 -22.18
CA ILE A 250 -8.18 17.97 -21.17
C ILE A 250 -9.17 17.00 -21.84
N LEU A 251 -9.35 15.81 -21.27
CA LEU A 251 -10.24 14.80 -21.82
C LEU A 251 -11.67 15.07 -21.35
N GLY A 252 -12.56 15.42 -22.29
CA GLY A 252 -13.98 15.52 -22.04
C GLY A 252 -14.67 14.15 -22.01
N PRO A 253 -15.97 14.11 -21.66
CA PRO A 253 -16.76 12.88 -21.68
C PRO A 253 -16.75 12.12 -23.01
N GLN A 254 -16.73 12.86 -24.13
CA GLN A 254 -16.68 12.27 -25.47
C GLN A 254 -15.31 11.63 -25.75
N ASP A 255 -14.22 12.31 -25.41
CA ASP A 255 -12.86 11.78 -25.59
C ASP A 255 -12.68 10.47 -24.80
N LEU A 256 -13.18 10.43 -23.55
CA LEU A 256 -13.19 9.21 -22.74
C LEU A 256 -13.97 8.07 -23.40
N ALA A 257 -15.12 8.38 -24.02
CA ALA A 257 -15.94 7.38 -24.71
C ALA A 257 -15.27 6.87 -26.00
N ASP A 258 -14.58 7.75 -26.72
CA ASP A 258 -13.86 7.44 -27.95
C ASP A 258 -12.64 6.53 -27.65
N ILE A 259 -11.93 6.81 -26.55
CA ILE A 259 -10.75 6.03 -26.13
C ILE A 259 -11.15 4.65 -25.60
N VAL A 260 -12.20 4.56 -24.76
CA VAL A 260 -12.52 3.30 -24.06
C VAL A 260 -13.16 2.27 -24.96
N ASP A 261 -14.03 2.64 -25.91
CA ASP A 261 -14.80 1.60 -26.58
C ASP A 261 -15.36 1.89 -27.98
N HIS A 262 -16.24 2.89 -28.13
CA HIS A 262 -16.99 3.13 -29.38
C HIS A 262 -17.49 4.58 -29.56
N GLY A 263 -17.05 5.51 -28.72
CA GLY A 263 -17.44 6.92 -28.85
C GLY A 263 -18.87 7.25 -28.43
N ARG A 264 -19.48 6.41 -27.58
CA ARG A 264 -20.82 6.67 -27.03
C ARG A 264 -20.77 6.64 -25.51
N PHE A 265 -21.30 7.69 -24.89
CA PHE A 265 -21.49 7.74 -23.44
C PHE A 265 -22.93 8.08 -23.08
N ILE A 266 -23.32 7.72 -21.86
CA ILE A 266 -24.55 8.20 -21.22
C ILE A 266 -24.19 8.92 -19.94
N GLU A 267 -24.81 10.07 -19.72
CA GLU A 267 -24.69 10.78 -18.46
C GLU A 267 -25.70 10.25 -17.46
N LEU A 268 -25.20 9.73 -16.35
CA LEU A 268 -26.02 9.32 -15.22
C LEU A 268 -26.03 10.45 -14.17
N PRO A 269 -27.19 10.78 -13.57
CA PRO A 269 -27.23 11.71 -12.45
C PRO A 269 -26.20 11.32 -11.38
N ALA A 270 -25.34 12.26 -10.96
CA ALA A 270 -24.24 11.97 -10.04
C ALA A 270 -24.72 11.26 -8.75
N ARG A 271 -25.94 11.56 -8.28
CA ARG A 271 -26.56 10.88 -7.13
C ARG A 271 -26.73 9.37 -7.34
N LEU A 272 -27.10 8.93 -8.54
CA LEU A 272 -27.26 7.52 -8.88
C LEU A 272 -25.90 6.82 -8.98
N THR A 273 -24.92 7.45 -9.65
CA THR A 273 -23.56 6.91 -9.75
C THR A 273 -22.92 6.79 -8.36
N ARG A 274 -23.12 7.80 -7.50
CA ARG A 274 -22.66 7.81 -6.11
C ARG A 274 -23.31 6.69 -5.29
N ALA A 275 -24.63 6.56 -5.34
CA ALA A 275 -25.36 5.52 -4.58
C ALA A 275 -24.97 4.11 -5.03
N PHE A 276 -24.78 3.91 -6.34
CA PHE A 276 -24.27 2.65 -6.88
C PHE A 276 -22.87 2.35 -6.36
N LEU A 277 -21.94 3.31 -6.43
CA LEU A 277 -20.56 3.10 -6.00
C LEU A 277 -20.47 2.86 -4.50
N PHE A 278 -21.23 3.60 -3.69
CA PHE A 278 -21.36 3.36 -2.25
C PHE A 278 -21.85 1.93 -1.95
N GLY A 279 -22.92 1.48 -2.62
CA GLY A 279 -23.46 0.13 -2.45
C GLY A 279 -22.47 -0.95 -2.87
N ALA A 280 -21.82 -0.78 -4.02
CA ALA A 280 -20.81 -1.70 -4.53
C ALA A 280 -19.58 -1.77 -3.63
N HIS A 281 -19.12 -0.63 -3.10
CA HIS A 281 -17.99 -0.56 -2.18
C HIS A 281 -18.33 -1.22 -0.83
N LYS A 282 -19.50 -0.92 -0.25
CA LYS A 282 -19.99 -1.58 0.97
C LYS A 282 -20.14 -3.10 0.80
N ALA A 283 -20.53 -3.54 -0.40
CA ALA A 283 -20.59 -4.95 -0.76
C ALA A 283 -19.21 -5.56 -1.09
N LYS A 284 -18.12 -4.77 -1.02
CA LYS A 284 -16.74 -5.15 -1.39
C LYS A 284 -16.58 -5.61 -2.84
N LEU A 285 -17.48 -5.17 -3.73
CA LEU A 285 -17.44 -5.47 -5.16
C LEU A 285 -16.43 -4.57 -5.90
N VAL A 286 -16.21 -3.35 -5.39
CA VAL A 286 -15.23 -2.39 -5.89
C VAL A 286 -14.41 -1.82 -4.74
N ALA A 287 -13.14 -1.51 -5.02
CA ALA A 287 -12.21 -0.99 -4.03
C ALA A 287 -12.36 0.54 -3.82
N ALA A 288 -12.77 1.29 -4.84
CA ALA A 288 -13.01 2.73 -4.75
C ALA A 288 -14.38 3.05 -4.11
N ASP A 289 -14.39 3.93 -3.12
CA ASP A 289 -15.61 4.51 -2.54
C ASP A 289 -16.11 5.73 -3.33
N GLU A 290 -17.29 6.21 -2.95
CA GLU A 290 -17.99 7.32 -3.58
C GLU A 290 -17.24 8.66 -3.56
N GLY A 291 -16.30 8.86 -2.63
CA GLY A 291 -15.52 10.09 -2.53
C GLY A 291 -14.64 10.35 -3.75
N TRP A 292 -14.26 9.31 -4.49
CA TRP A 292 -13.51 9.47 -5.75
C TRP A 292 -14.32 10.16 -6.85
N ILE A 293 -15.64 9.91 -6.91
CA ILE A 293 -16.53 10.59 -7.87
C ILE A 293 -16.62 12.07 -7.49
N ASP A 294 -16.85 12.37 -6.22
CA ASP A 294 -16.95 13.75 -5.76
C ASP A 294 -15.67 14.54 -6.07
N MET A 295 -14.51 13.93 -5.82
CA MET A 295 -13.21 14.52 -6.16
C MET A 295 -13.11 14.77 -7.66
N ALA A 296 -13.42 13.78 -8.50
CA ALA A 296 -13.35 13.91 -9.96
C ALA A 296 -14.27 15.04 -10.50
N LEU A 297 -15.40 15.31 -9.82
CA LEU A 297 -16.32 16.38 -10.18
C LEU A 297 -15.91 17.77 -9.64
N ALA A 298 -15.04 17.81 -8.62
CA ALA A 298 -14.75 19.01 -7.85
C ALA A 298 -13.34 19.59 -8.09
N VAL A 299 -12.34 18.77 -8.43
CA VAL A 299 -10.95 19.25 -8.58
C VAL A 299 -10.79 20.24 -9.75
N PRO A 300 -9.86 21.20 -9.65
CA PRO A 300 -9.60 22.16 -10.72
C PRO A 300 -8.92 21.51 -11.93
N MET A 301 -9.08 22.15 -13.10
CA MET A 301 -8.16 21.96 -14.22
C MET A 301 -6.86 22.68 -13.89
N MET A 302 -5.71 22.04 -14.08
CA MET A 302 -4.40 22.58 -13.73
C MET A 302 -3.73 23.29 -14.90
N ASP A 303 -3.04 24.38 -14.59
CA ASP A 303 -2.10 25.06 -15.49
C ASP A 303 -0.67 24.58 -15.20
N ASN A 304 0.03 24.06 -16.21
CA ASN A 304 1.41 23.56 -16.11
C ASN A 304 2.49 24.58 -16.55
N ALA A 305 2.11 25.84 -16.81
CA ALA A 305 3.03 26.86 -17.31
C ALA A 305 4.26 27.07 -16.41
N ARG A 306 4.10 26.98 -15.09
CA ARG A 306 5.19 27.16 -14.13
C ARG A 306 6.24 26.03 -14.24
N ALA A 307 5.79 24.77 -14.39
CA ALA A 307 6.69 23.64 -14.59
C ALA A 307 7.51 23.79 -15.88
N LYS A 308 6.89 24.29 -16.96
CA LYS A 308 7.58 24.62 -18.22
C LYS A 308 8.64 25.70 -18.04
N ALA A 309 8.28 26.79 -17.36
CA ALA A 309 9.16 27.94 -17.21
C ALA A 309 10.32 27.71 -16.23
N GLU A 310 10.07 27.11 -15.07
CA GLU A 310 11.05 27.01 -13.98
C GLU A 310 11.81 25.68 -13.96
N LEU A 311 11.14 24.57 -14.31
CA LEU A 311 11.78 23.24 -14.35
C LEU A 311 12.38 22.94 -15.73
N GLY A 312 11.96 23.64 -16.78
CA GLY A 312 12.25 23.26 -18.16
C GLY A 312 11.57 21.94 -18.55
N TRP A 313 10.48 21.60 -17.88
CA TRP A 313 9.73 20.37 -18.10
C TRP A 313 8.59 20.60 -19.09
N GLU A 314 8.44 19.73 -20.07
CA GLU A 314 7.29 19.70 -20.97
C GLU A 314 6.79 18.26 -21.12
N PRO A 315 5.46 18.04 -21.16
CA PRO A 315 4.89 16.73 -21.39
C PRO A 315 5.20 16.27 -22.83
N ARG A 316 5.68 15.03 -22.97
CA ARG A 316 5.89 14.37 -24.26
C ARG A 316 4.65 13.63 -24.72
N TYR A 317 3.80 13.22 -23.79
CA TYR A 317 2.55 12.51 -24.05
C TYR A 317 1.34 13.38 -23.74
N THR A 318 0.31 13.22 -24.56
CA THR A 318 -1.03 13.74 -24.27
C THR A 318 -1.71 12.92 -23.18
N ALA A 319 -2.71 13.49 -22.51
CA ALA A 319 -3.56 12.78 -21.57
C ALA A 319 -4.28 11.61 -22.26
N ALA A 320 -4.70 11.79 -23.52
CA ALA A 320 -5.29 10.74 -24.33
C ALA A 320 -4.33 9.55 -24.50
N GLN A 321 -3.09 9.80 -24.94
CA GLN A 321 -2.07 8.75 -25.10
C GLN A 321 -1.75 8.04 -23.79
N ALA A 322 -1.68 8.78 -22.67
CA ALA A 322 -1.43 8.20 -21.36
C ALA A 322 -2.56 7.25 -20.94
N LEU A 323 -3.83 7.61 -21.22
CA LEU A 323 -4.99 6.75 -20.97
C LEU A 323 -5.03 5.54 -21.90
N GLU A 324 -4.71 5.72 -23.18
CA GLU A 324 -4.63 4.62 -24.16
C GLU A 324 -3.56 3.60 -23.78
N ASP A 325 -2.38 4.05 -23.33
CA ASP A 325 -1.30 3.15 -22.89
C ASP A 325 -1.71 2.35 -21.65
N LEU A 326 -2.40 2.99 -20.68
CA LEU A 326 -2.97 2.30 -19.53
C LEU A 326 -3.96 1.20 -19.95
N LEU A 327 -4.91 1.52 -20.82
CA LEU A 327 -5.93 0.56 -21.28
C LEU A 327 -5.29 -0.61 -22.01
N ARG A 328 -4.29 -0.34 -22.86
CA ARG A 328 -3.48 -1.38 -23.52
C ARG A 328 -2.79 -2.27 -22.49
N GLY A 329 -2.14 -1.70 -21.48
CA GLY A 329 -1.53 -2.45 -20.39
C GLY A 329 -2.54 -3.30 -19.61
N MET A 330 -3.77 -2.82 -19.39
CA MET A 330 -4.82 -3.58 -18.70
C MET A 330 -5.30 -4.78 -19.52
N ILE A 331 -5.42 -4.60 -20.84
CA ILE A 331 -5.80 -5.67 -21.77
C ILE A 331 -4.70 -6.73 -21.81
N GLU A 332 -3.45 -6.31 -21.92
CA GLU A 332 -2.28 -7.20 -22.01
C GLU A 332 -1.84 -7.79 -20.65
N GLY A 333 -2.40 -7.32 -19.52
CA GLY A 333 -2.03 -7.79 -18.18
C GLY A 333 -0.61 -7.40 -17.74
N ARG A 334 -0.02 -6.35 -18.35
CA ARG A 334 1.34 -5.90 -18.06
C ARG A 334 1.54 -5.45 -16.62
N GLY A 335 2.78 -5.57 -16.17
CA GLY A 335 3.26 -5.15 -14.86
C GLY A 335 4.77 -5.40 -14.71
N THR A 336 5.36 -4.94 -13.62
CA THR A 336 6.78 -5.14 -13.30
C THR A 336 6.97 -6.12 -12.15
N GLY A 337 8.20 -6.58 -11.91
CA GLY A 337 8.54 -7.52 -10.83
C GLY A 337 8.31 -7.00 -9.40
N SER A 338 7.83 -5.77 -9.20
CA SER A 338 7.53 -5.24 -7.88
C SER A 338 6.12 -5.59 -7.41
N LEU A 339 5.95 -5.84 -6.11
CA LEU A 339 4.67 -6.17 -5.46
C LEU A 339 3.49 -5.24 -5.80
N PRO A 340 3.68 -3.91 -5.84
CA PRO A 340 2.62 -2.99 -6.26
C PRO A 340 2.25 -3.11 -7.74
N LEU A 341 3.23 -3.31 -8.62
CA LEU A 341 3.07 -3.23 -10.08
C LEU A 341 2.96 -4.59 -10.77
N ARG A 342 2.66 -5.66 -10.05
CA ARG A 342 2.75 -7.02 -10.61
C ARG A 342 1.92 -7.24 -11.86
N PRO A 343 2.43 -7.98 -12.86
CA PRO A 343 1.62 -8.40 -13.99
C PRO A 343 0.54 -9.40 -13.53
N ARG A 344 -0.56 -9.45 -14.28
CA ARG A 344 -1.69 -10.36 -14.03
C ARG A 344 -1.26 -11.83 -14.06
N ASP A 345 -0.43 -12.16 -15.06
CA ASP A 345 0.06 -13.52 -15.31
C ASP A 345 1.29 -13.86 -14.46
N ALA A 346 1.59 -13.09 -13.41
CA ALA A 346 2.58 -13.50 -12.40
C ALA A 346 2.17 -14.79 -11.65
N GLU A 347 0.97 -15.33 -11.88
CA GLU A 347 0.66 -16.73 -11.56
C GLU A 347 1.53 -17.73 -12.34
N ASP A 348 2.11 -17.34 -13.49
CA ASP A 348 3.00 -18.14 -14.34
C ASP A 348 4.47 -17.69 -14.23
N ALA A 349 4.82 -16.96 -13.15
CA ALA A 349 6.18 -16.54 -12.88
C ALA A 349 7.07 -17.78 -12.66
N ARG A 350 7.85 -18.10 -13.69
CA ARG A 350 8.84 -19.19 -13.73
C ARG A 350 9.75 -19.13 -12.51
N LEU A 351 9.87 -20.25 -11.79
CA LEU A 351 11.10 -20.54 -11.07
C LEU A 351 12.23 -20.64 -12.09
N ALA A 352 13.37 -20.03 -11.82
CA ALA A 352 14.55 -20.01 -12.68
C ALA A 352 15.27 -21.38 -12.77
N ALA A 353 14.52 -22.48 -12.89
CA ALA A 353 15.01 -23.85 -12.97
C ALA A 353 14.75 -24.52 -14.33
N ALA A 354 14.29 -23.78 -15.34
CA ALA A 354 13.96 -24.34 -16.66
C ALA A 354 14.70 -23.68 -17.85
N ASP A 355 15.72 -22.85 -17.62
CA ASP A 355 16.63 -22.44 -18.70
C ASP A 355 17.76 -23.47 -18.84
N GLY A 356 17.38 -24.63 -19.37
CA GLY A 356 18.27 -25.61 -19.95
C GLY A 356 17.58 -26.22 -21.16
N PRO A 357 17.97 -25.89 -22.41
CA PRO A 357 17.50 -26.67 -23.55
C PRO A 357 17.94 -28.12 -23.33
N VAL A 358 17.03 -29.07 -23.56
CA VAL A 358 17.38 -30.48 -23.71
C VAL A 358 18.37 -30.55 -24.89
N ASP A 359 19.66 -30.56 -24.57
CA ASP A 359 20.71 -30.40 -25.56
C ASP A 359 20.73 -31.60 -26.51
N VAL A 360 20.61 -31.29 -27.79
CA VAL A 360 20.78 -32.21 -28.91
C VAL A 360 22.29 -32.35 -29.14
N GLY A 361 22.92 -33.23 -28.35
CA GLY A 361 24.34 -33.55 -28.49
C GLY A 361 24.62 -34.43 -29.70
N ALA A 362 25.29 -33.86 -30.70
CA ALA A 362 25.70 -34.46 -31.96
C ALA A 362 26.83 -35.51 -31.86
N ASP A 363 26.87 -36.35 -32.91
CA ASP A 363 27.83 -37.39 -33.29
C ASP A 363 29.32 -37.18 -32.91
N ALA A 364 29.96 -38.26 -32.44
CA ALA A 364 31.21 -38.81 -33.01
C ALA A 364 31.65 -40.13 -32.32
N GLY A 365 31.86 -41.20 -33.10
CA GLY A 365 32.88 -42.23 -32.77
C GLY A 365 32.51 -43.71 -32.83
N ASP A 366 32.36 -44.23 -34.05
CA ASP A 366 32.87 -45.52 -34.59
C ASP A 366 32.90 -46.82 -33.74
N GLY A 367 32.24 -47.87 -34.26
CA GLY A 367 32.81 -49.23 -34.27
C GLY A 367 31.92 -50.41 -33.86
N GLY A 368 31.35 -51.12 -34.86
CA GLY A 368 31.22 -52.60 -34.82
C GLY A 368 29.83 -53.24 -34.65
N ASP A 369 29.28 -53.73 -35.78
CA ASP A 369 28.62 -55.05 -36.02
C ASP A 369 27.84 -55.70 -34.84
N SER A 370 26.55 -56.05 -34.89
CA SER A 370 25.86 -56.86 -35.89
C SER A 370 24.35 -56.97 -35.59
N GLY A 371 23.50 -56.87 -36.63
CA GLY A 371 22.29 -57.67 -36.90
C GLY A 371 21.11 -57.76 -35.90
N GLY A 372 19.91 -57.35 -36.35
CA GLY A 372 18.66 -58.00 -35.91
C GLY A 372 17.45 -57.07 -35.75
N GLU A 373 16.56 -57.06 -36.74
CA GLU A 373 15.28 -56.36 -36.76
C GLU A 373 14.30 -56.73 -35.61
N ARG A 374 13.54 -55.70 -35.19
CA ARG A 374 12.22 -55.69 -34.50
C ARG A 374 12.18 -55.85 -32.97
N ALA A 375 12.22 -54.70 -32.29
CA ALA A 375 11.12 -54.26 -31.44
C ALA A 375 11.14 -52.72 -31.35
N ARG A 376 10.15 -52.08 -31.95
CA ARG A 376 9.77 -50.69 -31.67
C ARG A 376 8.88 -50.76 -30.43
N MET A 377 9.35 -50.24 -29.30
CA MET A 377 8.72 -50.05 -27.96
C MET A 377 9.91 -49.90 -27.01
N ASP A 378 10.18 -48.87 -26.22
CA ASP A 378 9.45 -47.71 -25.74
C ASP A 378 10.52 -46.66 -25.38
N ALA A 379 10.44 -45.45 -25.94
CA ALA A 379 11.30 -44.33 -25.56
C ALA A 379 10.52 -43.02 -25.79
N GLU A 380 9.36 -42.92 -25.13
CA GLU A 380 8.64 -41.66 -24.95
C GLU A 380 8.66 -41.34 -23.46
N GLY A 381 9.20 -40.17 -23.10
CA GLY A 381 9.31 -39.70 -21.72
C GLY A 381 7.94 -39.54 -21.07
N GLY A 382 7.50 -40.57 -20.36
CA GLY A 382 6.25 -40.59 -19.60
C GLY A 382 6.41 -41.36 -18.30
N VAL A 383 5.61 -40.98 -17.30
CA VAL A 383 5.53 -41.60 -15.97
C VAL A 383 5.63 -43.13 -16.07
N SER A 384 6.61 -43.70 -15.39
CA SER A 384 6.92 -45.13 -15.30
C SER A 384 5.68 -45.98 -15.03
N GLU A 385 5.58 -47.16 -15.64
CA GLU A 385 4.48 -48.12 -15.38
C GLU A 385 4.41 -48.57 -13.90
N ARG A 386 5.47 -48.32 -13.13
CA ARG A 386 5.53 -48.58 -11.68
C ARG A 386 4.66 -47.61 -10.85
N ILE A 387 4.36 -46.43 -11.39
CA ILE A 387 3.57 -45.40 -10.71
C ILE A 387 2.14 -45.39 -11.26
N SER A 388 1.17 -45.53 -10.36
CA SER A 388 -0.24 -45.35 -10.71
C SER A 388 -0.53 -43.87 -10.98
N ARG A 389 -0.72 -43.53 -12.26
CA ARG A 389 -1.12 -42.17 -12.70
C ARG A 389 -2.41 -41.69 -12.03
N ASP A 390 -3.36 -42.59 -11.76
CA ASP A 390 -4.61 -42.24 -11.06
C ASP A 390 -4.37 -41.88 -9.59
N LEU A 391 -3.48 -42.61 -8.89
CA LEU A 391 -3.15 -42.30 -7.49
C LEU A 391 -2.29 -41.04 -7.38
N LEU A 392 -1.32 -40.86 -8.28
CA LEU A 392 -0.50 -39.66 -8.36
C LEU A 392 -1.36 -38.43 -8.69
N GLY A 393 -2.25 -38.55 -9.68
CA GLY A 393 -3.18 -37.49 -10.05
C GLY A 393 -4.12 -37.11 -8.90
N LEU A 394 -4.63 -38.09 -8.14
CA LEU A 394 -5.43 -37.84 -6.95
C LEU A 394 -4.61 -37.12 -5.87
N TYR A 395 -3.42 -37.63 -5.55
CA TYR A 395 -2.53 -37.06 -4.55
C TYR A 395 -2.17 -35.59 -4.85
N LEU A 396 -1.69 -35.32 -6.06
CA LEU A 396 -1.30 -33.96 -6.46
C LEU A 396 -2.51 -33.02 -6.60
N SER A 397 -3.68 -33.51 -7.00
CA SER A 397 -4.91 -32.70 -7.05
C SER A 397 -5.41 -32.29 -5.65
N ASP A 398 -5.35 -33.21 -4.69
CA ASP A 398 -5.70 -32.92 -3.29
C ASP A 398 -4.73 -31.89 -2.70
N HIS A 399 -3.43 -32.05 -2.96
CA HIS A 399 -2.41 -31.11 -2.52
C HIS A 399 -2.48 -29.76 -3.22
N LEU A 400 -2.81 -29.69 -4.51
CA LEU A 400 -3.07 -28.43 -5.21
C LEU A 400 -4.27 -27.69 -4.62
N THR A 401 -5.32 -28.43 -4.22
CA THR A 401 -6.47 -27.82 -3.53
C THR A 401 -6.05 -27.25 -2.17
N GLY A 402 -5.27 -28.01 -1.40
CA GLY A 402 -4.69 -27.54 -0.13
C GLY A 402 -3.77 -26.33 -0.30
N ALA A 403 -2.89 -26.35 -1.29
CA ALA A 403 -1.98 -25.25 -1.61
C ALA A 403 -2.74 -24.00 -2.09
N THR A 404 -3.83 -24.16 -2.83
CA THR A 404 -4.71 -23.05 -3.22
C THR A 404 -5.35 -22.39 -2.01
N ALA A 405 -5.94 -23.18 -1.11
CA ALA A 405 -6.51 -22.67 0.13
C ALA A 405 -5.45 -22.03 1.05
N GLY A 406 -4.26 -22.63 1.12
CA GLY A 406 -3.12 -22.10 1.88
C GLY A 406 -2.60 -20.76 1.35
N ALA A 407 -2.46 -20.62 0.02
CA ALA A 407 -2.03 -19.39 -0.62
C ALA A 407 -3.03 -18.23 -0.36
N GLU A 408 -4.33 -18.46 -0.60
CA GLU A 408 -5.37 -17.47 -0.31
C GLU A 408 -5.45 -17.10 1.17
N ARG A 409 -5.12 -18.04 2.05
CA ARG A 409 -5.10 -17.80 3.49
C ARG A 409 -3.88 -16.99 3.92
N MET A 410 -2.70 -17.28 3.39
CA MET A 410 -1.50 -16.50 3.67
C MET A 410 -1.61 -15.07 3.13
N GLU A 411 -2.20 -14.90 1.94
CA GLU A 411 -2.49 -13.56 1.39
C GLU A 411 -3.42 -12.77 2.32
N ARG A 412 -4.53 -13.40 2.77
CA ARG A 412 -5.42 -12.78 3.77
C ARG A 412 -4.74 -12.49 5.10
N MET A 413 -3.88 -13.40 5.57
CA MET A 413 -3.13 -13.21 6.81
C MET A 413 -2.17 -12.02 6.67
N ALA A 414 -1.48 -11.87 5.54
CA ALA A 414 -0.65 -10.69 5.28
C ALA A 414 -1.49 -9.40 5.28
N ASP A 415 -2.64 -9.40 4.60
CA ASP A 415 -3.54 -8.24 4.57
C ASP A 415 -4.13 -7.90 5.95
N ASP A 416 -4.53 -8.92 6.71
CA ASP A 416 -5.13 -8.78 8.04
C ASP A 416 -4.12 -8.31 9.09
N PHE A 417 -2.82 -8.45 8.86
CA PHE A 417 -1.76 -8.05 9.78
C PHE A 417 -0.79 -7.02 9.18
N VAL A 418 -1.27 -6.23 8.21
CA VAL A 418 -0.51 -5.18 7.50
C VAL A 418 0.08 -4.08 8.40
N ASP A 419 -0.50 -3.90 9.57
CA ASP A 419 -0.16 -2.93 10.60
C ASP A 419 0.82 -3.48 11.66
N THR A 420 1.39 -4.67 11.43
CA THR A 420 2.28 -5.33 12.39
C THR A 420 3.71 -5.51 11.85
N PRO A 421 4.73 -5.64 12.71
CA PRO A 421 6.11 -5.93 12.29
C PRO A 421 6.28 -7.23 11.49
N VAL A 422 5.35 -8.19 11.65
CA VAL A 422 5.41 -9.48 10.94
C VAL A 422 4.85 -9.41 9.52
N PHE A 423 4.27 -8.28 9.12
CA PHE A 423 3.66 -8.09 7.80
C PHE A 423 4.60 -8.44 6.63
N ALA A 424 5.85 -7.95 6.67
CA ALA A 424 6.82 -8.17 5.61
C ALA A 424 7.09 -9.67 5.41
N ARG A 425 7.28 -10.39 6.52
CA ARG A 425 7.48 -11.84 6.52
C ARG A 425 6.27 -12.60 6.02
N LEU A 426 5.06 -12.21 6.45
CA LEU A 426 3.81 -12.81 5.98
C LEU A 426 3.59 -12.59 4.48
N SER A 427 3.92 -11.41 3.97
CA SER A 427 3.83 -11.09 2.54
C SER A 427 4.81 -11.92 1.71
N GLU A 428 6.05 -12.06 2.18
CA GLU A 428 7.05 -12.91 1.54
C GLU A 428 6.62 -14.38 1.51
N LEU A 429 6.10 -14.89 2.63
CA LEU A 429 5.55 -16.24 2.72
C LEU A 429 4.36 -16.44 1.78
N ALA A 430 3.46 -15.46 1.67
CA ALA A 430 2.33 -15.51 0.74
C ALA A 430 2.82 -15.71 -0.69
N GLU A 431 3.92 -15.06 -1.05
CA GLU A 431 4.51 -15.14 -2.38
C GLU A 431 5.19 -16.45 -2.67
N GLN A 432 6.05 -16.91 -1.77
CA GLN A 432 6.70 -18.20 -1.94
C GLN A 432 5.66 -19.32 -2.06
N ILE A 433 4.62 -19.32 -1.20
CA ILE A 433 3.53 -20.31 -1.26
C ILE A 433 2.74 -20.19 -2.58
N ARG A 434 2.52 -18.98 -3.09
CA ARG A 434 1.82 -18.73 -4.35
C ARG A 434 2.62 -19.25 -5.56
N LEU A 435 3.92 -18.98 -5.60
CA LEU A 435 4.84 -19.48 -6.65
C LEU A 435 4.90 -21.01 -6.64
N GLU A 436 5.01 -21.61 -5.46
CA GLU A 436 5.02 -23.06 -5.32
C GLU A 436 3.69 -23.72 -5.71
N ARG A 437 2.55 -23.06 -5.44
CA ARG A 437 1.24 -23.51 -5.93
C ARG A 437 1.18 -23.48 -7.47
N ALA A 438 1.74 -22.45 -8.09
CA ALA A 438 1.80 -22.34 -9.54
C ALA A 438 2.66 -23.45 -10.15
N PHE A 439 3.85 -23.66 -9.61
CA PHE A 439 4.72 -24.79 -9.99
C PHE A 439 4.01 -26.14 -9.88
N LEU A 440 3.29 -26.40 -8.78
CA LEU A 440 2.53 -27.63 -8.61
C LEU A 440 1.44 -27.80 -9.68
N ARG A 441 0.78 -26.71 -10.08
CA ARG A 441 -0.25 -26.72 -11.14
C ARG A 441 0.37 -27.04 -12.49
N GLU A 442 1.51 -26.44 -12.82
CA GLU A 442 2.26 -26.67 -14.06
C GLU A 442 2.76 -28.11 -14.13
N LEU A 443 3.38 -28.60 -13.05
CA LEU A 443 3.83 -29.99 -12.94
C LEU A 443 2.71 -31.02 -13.18
N ILE A 444 1.51 -30.76 -12.66
CA ILE A 444 0.33 -31.61 -12.91
C ILE A 444 -0.05 -31.62 -14.39
N GLY A 445 0.09 -30.47 -15.07
CA GLY A 445 -0.14 -30.32 -16.51
C GLY A 445 0.89 -31.07 -17.34
N ASP A 446 2.18 -30.90 -17.01
CA ASP A 446 3.30 -31.53 -17.73
C ASP A 446 3.29 -33.07 -17.63
N LEU A 447 2.83 -33.60 -16.49
CA LEU A 447 2.66 -35.04 -16.28
C LEU A 447 1.39 -35.62 -16.95
N ASP A 448 0.61 -34.80 -17.68
CA ASP A 448 -0.67 -35.15 -18.33
C ASP A 448 -1.64 -35.86 -17.37
N LEU A 449 -1.70 -35.39 -16.12
CA LEU A 449 -2.55 -35.99 -15.10
C LEU A 449 -3.98 -35.43 -15.20
N ARG A 450 -4.96 -36.33 -15.38
CA ARG A 450 -6.38 -35.93 -15.46
C ARG A 450 -6.85 -35.30 -14.15
N GLN A 451 -7.11 -33.99 -14.17
CA GLN A 451 -7.78 -33.30 -13.08
C GLN A 451 -9.24 -33.78 -12.98
N ARG A 452 -9.60 -34.47 -11.89
CA ARG A 452 -11.01 -34.75 -11.56
C ARG A 452 -11.50 -33.71 -10.55
N PRO A 453 -12.60 -32.98 -10.82
CA PRO A 453 -13.15 -32.03 -9.86
C PRO A 453 -13.77 -32.79 -8.69
N TYR A 454 -12.98 -33.05 -7.65
CA TYR A 454 -13.41 -33.92 -6.56
C TYR A 454 -13.94 -33.10 -5.38
N ARG A 455 -15.23 -33.28 -5.09
CA ARG A 455 -15.98 -32.58 -4.04
C ARG A 455 -15.56 -32.95 -2.59
N GLN A 456 -14.58 -33.85 -2.38
CA GLN A 456 -14.15 -34.26 -1.04
C GLN A 456 -12.99 -33.44 -0.45
N ALA A 457 -12.23 -32.67 -1.24
CA ALA A 457 -11.24 -31.74 -0.69
C ALA A 457 -11.88 -30.60 0.14
N ALA A 458 -13.18 -30.33 -0.11
CA ALA A 458 -14.00 -29.50 0.76
C ALA A 458 -14.10 -30.06 2.20
N SER A 459 -13.92 -31.37 2.41
CA SER A 459 -13.97 -32.01 3.74
C SER A 459 -12.72 -31.77 4.57
N TRP A 460 -11.52 -31.85 3.98
CA TRP A 460 -10.26 -31.56 4.70
C TRP A 460 -10.17 -30.08 5.08
N ALA A 461 -10.55 -29.21 4.13
CA ALA A 461 -10.69 -27.78 4.40
C ALA A 461 -11.76 -27.53 5.49
N ALA A 462 -12.93 -28.18 5.42
CA ALA A 462 -14.00 -27.99 6.43
C ALA A 462 -13.65 -28.52 7.82
N GLU A 463 -12.93 -29.65 7.95
CA GLU A 463 -12.56 -30.25 9.24
C GLU A 463 -11.58 -29.37 10.04
N ARG A 464 -10.73 -28.59 9.36
CA ARG A 464 -9.80 -27.65 9.99
C ARG A 464 -10.33 -26.21 10.05
N LEU A 465 -11.12 -25.76 9.05
CA LEU A 465 -11.70 -24.40 8.98
C LEU A 465 -12.93 -24.22 9.86
N GLY A 466 -13.66 -25.29 10.16
CA GLY A 466 -14.94 -25.21 10.89
C GLY A 466 -14.84 -24.64 12.31
N ARG A 467 -13.64 -24.54 12.88
CA ARG A 467 -13.41 -24.08 14.27
C ARG A 467 -13.01 -22.61 14.42
N LEU A 468 -12.92 -21.84 13.34
CA LEU A 468 -12.55 -20.42 13.38
C LEU A 468 -13.66 -19.48 12.91
N LYS A 469 -14.93 -19.91 13.00
CA LYS A 469 -16.07 -18.99 12.82
C LYS A 469 -16.14 -18.06 14.04
N GLY A 470 -15.89 -16.78 13.78
CA GLY A 470 -15.57 -15.76 14.79
C GLY A 470 -16.52 -15.67 15.97
N ASN A 471 -15.94 -15.56 17.16
CA ASN A 471 -16.61 -15.08 18.36
C ASN A 471 -16.98 -13.60 18.18
N GLY A 472 -18.16 -13.33 17.63
CA GLY A 472 -19.09 -12.29 18.08
C GLY A 472 -18.60 -10.87 18.47
N ARG A 473 -17.46 -10.37 17.99
CA ARG A 473 -17.05 -8.96 18.16
C ARG A 473 -16.81 -8.33 16.79
N LEU A 474 -17.78 -7.56 16.32
CA LEU A 474 -17.81 -6.93 15.00
C LEU A 474 -16.91 -5.67 14.87
N LEU A 475 -16.08 -5.35 15.85
CA LEU A 475 -15.31 -4.10 15.87
C LEU A 475 -13.86 -4.20 16.40
N SER A 476 -13.35 -5.39 16.79
CA SER A 476 -11.93 -5.56 17.13
C SER A 476 -11.42 -6.97 16.78
N ARG A 477 -10.19 -7.04 16.24
CA ARG A 477 -9.51 -8.30 15.90
C ARG A 477 -9.22 -9.08 17.18
N SER A 478 -9.52 -10.38 17.21
CA SER A 478 -9.17 -11.19 18.39
C SER A 478 -7.66 -11.37 18.47
N PRO A 479 -7.03 -11.16 19.64
CA PRO A 479 -5.59 -11.39 19.85
C PRO A 479 -5.13 -12.81 19.51
N LEU A 480 -6.05 -13.78 19.54
CA LEU A 480 -5.78 -15.18 19.20
C LEU A 480 -5.74 -15.45 17.69
N THR A 481 -6.22 -14.53 16.86
CA THR A 481 -6.35 -14.75 15.42
C THR A 481 -4.99 -15.07 14.81
N LEU A 482 -3.98 -14.23 15.04
CA LEU A 482 -2.64 -14.43 14.46
C LEU A 482 -2.00 -15.74 14.93
N VAL A 483 -2.20 -16.11 16.19
CA VAL A 483 -1.67 -17.37 16.76
C VAL A 483 -2.25 -18.57 16.03
N LEU A 484 -3.58 -18.62 15.92
CA LEU A 484 -4.28 -19.74 15.30
C LEU A 484 -4.02 -19.81 13.79
N GLU A 485 -3.93 -18.67 13.13
CA GLU A 485 -3.55 -18.58 11.71
C GLU A 485 -2.13 -19.10 11.49
N ALA A 486 -1.16 -18.68 12.32
CA ALA A 486 0.22 -19.15 12.23
C ALA A 486 0.33 -20.66 12.50
N GLU A 487 -0.35 -21.22 13.51
CA GLU A 487 -0.37 -22.66 13.80
C GLU A 487 -0.95 -23.49 12.64
N LEU A 488 -2.03 -22.99 12.04
CA LEU A 488 -2.65 -23.62 10.88
C LEU A 488 -1.70 -23.59 9.68
N MET A 489 -1.06 -22.45 9.39
CA MET A 489 -0.14 -22.33 8.28
C MET A 489 1.14 -23.15 8.47
N ARG A 490 1.69 -23.24 9.69
CA ARG A 490 2.80 -24.15 10.00
C ARG A 490 2.44 -25.60 9.66
N SER A 491 1.24 -26.03 10.05
CA SER A 491 0.73 -27.37 9.71
C SER A 491 0.56 -27.56 8.20
N ALA A 492 0.07 -26.53 7.49
CA ALA A 492 -0.12 -26.59 6.04
C ALA A 492 1.21 -26.67 5.28
N VAL A 493 2.21 -25.87 5.67
CA VAL A 493 3.56 -25.90 5.06
C VAL A 493 4.28 -27.21 5.37
N MET A 494 4.10 -27.78 6.57
CA MET A 494 4.57 -29.15 6.86
C MET A 494 3.93 -30.20 5.93
N GLY A 495 2.63 -30.07 5.63
CA GLY A 495 1.96 -30.94 4.67
C GLY A 495 2.51 -30.77 3.25
N LYS A 496 2.85 -29.53 2.86
CA LYS A 496 3.47 -29.20 1.57
C LYS A 496 4.90 -29.77 1.45
N LEU A 497 5.71 -29.68 2.51
CA LEU A 497 7.03 -30.30 2.56
C LEU A 497 6.96 -31.81 2.26
N GLY A 498 5.94 -32.50 2.78
CA GLY A 498 5.73 -33.92 2.48
C GLY A 498 5.48 -34.21 0.99
N VAL A 499 4.89 -33.27 0.24
CA VAL A 499 4.70 -33.39 -1.22
C VAL A 499 6.04 -33.34 -1.94
N TRP A 500 6.88 -32.37 -1.59
CA TRP A 500 8.20 -32.21 -2.18
C TRP A 500 9.08 -33.43 -1.92
N GLN A 501 9.10 -33.93 -0.69
CA GLN A 501 9.83 -35.16 -0.36
C GLN A 501 9.29 -36.38 -1.11
N THR A 502 7.97 -36.51 -1.24
CA THR A 502 7.36 -37.62 -1.99
C THR A 502 7.72 -37.55 -3.48
N LEU A 503 7.74 -36.35 -4.07
CA LEU A 503 8.13 -36.15 -5.47
C LEU A 503 9.63 -36.36 -5.69
N GLU A 504 10.47 -35.92 -4.75
CA GLU A 504 11.92 -36.18 -4.74
C GLU A 504 12.21 -37.69 -4.75
N ASP A 505 11.59 -38.44 -3.83
CA ASP A 505 11.77 -39.89 -3.70
C ASP A 505 11.31 -40.68 -4.95
N ASN A 506 10.40 -40.10 -5.75
CA ASN A 506 9.84 -40.71 -6.94
C ASN A 506 10.31 -40.03 -8.25
N ALA A 507 11.24 -39.08 -8.18
CA ALA A 507 11.59 -38.22 -9.32
C ALA A 507 12.11 -39.02 -10.53
N GLU A 508 12.91 -40.07 -10.29
CA GLU A 508 13.43 -40.96 -11.33
C GLU A 508 12.30 -41.67 -12.10
N ASP A 509 11.31 -42.21 -11.39
CA ASP A 509 10.16 -42.89 -12.00
C ASP A 509 9.18 -41.91 -12.67
N LEU A 510 9.23 -40.63 -12.32
CA LEU A 510 8.43 -39.56 -12.92
C LEU A 510 9.12 -38.88 -14.10
N GLY A 511 10.42 -39.14 -14.32
CA GLY A 511 11.22 -38.44 -15.33
C GLY A 511 11.51 -36.98 -14.96
N LEU A 512 11.61 -36.68 -13.67
CA LEU A 512 11.83 -35.34 -13.13
C LEU A 512 13.21 -35.22 -12.47
N ASP A 513 13.72 -33.99 -12.33
CA ASP A 513 14.96 -33.74 -11.61
C ASP A 513 14.73 -33.72 -10.09
N PRO A 514 15.32 -34.63 -9.29
CA PRO A 514 15.20 -34.63 -7.84
C PRO A 514 15.76 -33.36 -7.17
N ALA A 515 16.73 -32.67 -7.79
CA ALA A 515 17.34 -31.46 -7.22
C ALA A 515 16.31 -30.33 -7.02
N VAL A 516 15.36 -30.18 -7.95
CA VAL A 516 14.29 -29.19 -7.87
C VAL A 516 13.43 -29.41 -6.63
N PHE A 517 13.11 -30.66 -6.30
CA PHE A 517 12.27 -30.99 -5.14
C PHE A 517 13.04 -30.93 -3.81
N ALA A 518 14.36 -31.15 -3.85
CA ALA A 518 15.22 -30.91 -2.70
C ALA A 518 15.27 -29.41 -2.34
N GLU A 519 15.41 -28.53 -3.33
CA GLU A 519 15.35 -27.07 -3.14
C GLU A 519 13.98 -26.61 -2.62
N LEU A 520 12.88 -27.12 -3.19
CA LEU A 520 11.53 -26.84 -2.70
C LEU A 520 11.30 -27.34 -1.26
N SER A 521 11.92 -28.47 -0.90
CA SER A 521 11.91 -28.98 0.48
C SER A 521 12.67 -28.06 1.44
N GLU A 522 13.81 -27.50 1.03
CA GLU A 522 14.54 -26.51 1.81
C GLU A 522 13.77 -25.20 1.94
N SER A 523 13.15 -24.70 0.86
CA SER A 523 12.24 -23.55 0.87
C SER A 523 11.12 -23.75 1.89
N ALA A 524 10.44 -24.90 1.88
CA ALA A 524 9.38 -25.21 2.82
C ALA A 524 9.86 -25.22 4.29
N ARG A 525 11.07 -25.71 4.56
CA ARG A 525 11.68 -25.65 5.91
C ARG A 525 11.96 -24.21 6.34
N SER A 526 12.49 -23.38 5.45
CA SER A 526 12.71 -21.95 5.70
C SER A 526 11.39 -21.20 6.01
N GLN A 527 10.33 -21.55 5.28
CA GLN A 527 8.99 -21.00 5.52
C GLN A 527 8.43 -21.38 6.89
N ILE A 528 8.65 -22.63 7.34
CA ILE A 528 8.27 -23.06 8.69
C ILE A 528 9.02 -22.25 9.73
N ALA A 529 10.34 -22.06 9.58
CA ALA A 529 11.13 -21.25 10.50
C ALA A 529 10.66 -19.78 10.55
N THR A 530 10.28 -19.21 9.40
CA THR A 530 9.70 -17.87 9.34
C THR A 530 8.35 -17.80 10.06
N LEU A 531 7.48 -18.80 9.82
CA LEU A 531 6.20 -18.92 10.51
C LEU A 531 6.35 -19.19 12.00
N ASP A 532 7.43 -19.86 12.43
CA ASP A 532 7.78 -19.98 13.84
C ASP A 532 7.99 -18.58 14.41
N THR A 533 8.82 -17.72 13.80
CA THR A 533 9.00 -16.35 14.33
C THR A 533 7.70 -15.53 14.35
N VAL A 534 6.84 -15.69 13.34
CA VAL A 534 5.51 -15.06 13.36
C VAL A 534 4.66 -15.58 14.52
N HIS A 535 4.69 -16.89 14.78
CA HIS A 535 4.02 -17.52 15.90
C HIS A 535 4.60 -17.07 17.25
N GLU A 536 5.91 -16.84 17.35
CA GLU A 536 6.57 -16.29 18.54
C GLU A 536 6.09 -14.87 18.83
N TYR A 537 6.04 -14.02 17.80
CA TYR A 537 5.46 -12.68 17.92
C TYR A 537 3.98 -12.74 18.36
N ALA A 538 3.21 -13.67 17.80
CA ALA A 538 1.80 -13.82 18.09
C ALA A 538 1.52 -14.34 19.50
N ARG A 539 2.27 -15.36 19.98
CA ARG A 539 2.00 -16.03 21.26
C ARG A 539 2.24 -15.14 22.47
N GLU A 540 3.15 -14.17 22.38
CA GLU A 540 3.36 -13.15 23.40
C GLU A 540 2.12 -12.26 23.63
N ARG A 541 1.26 -12.16 22.61
CA ARG A 541 0.08 -11.29 22.55
C ARG A 541 -1.24 -12.06 22.60
N ALA A 542 -1.21 -13.39 22.62
CA ALA A 542 -2.36 -14.28 22.49
C ALA A 542 -3.54 -13.96 23.43
N PHE A 543 -3.27 -13.40 24.62
CA PHE A 543 -4.25 -13.14 25.66
C PHE A 543 -4.30 -11.67 26.11
N ARG A 544 -3.68 -10.76 25.35
CA ARG A 544 -3.59 -9.33 25.66
C ARG A 544 -4.69 -8.55 24.93
N GLU A 545 -5.46 -7.73 25.64
CA GLU A 545 -6.52 -6.89 25.05
C GLU A 545 -5.99 -5.53 24.56
N ASP A 546 -4.79 -5.14 24.97
CA ASP A 546 -4.05 -3.96 24.54
C ASP A 546 -3.32 -4.22 23.21
N LEU A 547 -3.57 -3.35 22.22
CA LEU A 547 -2.93 -3.37 20.90
C LEU A 547 -1.56 -2.66 20.89
N GLU A 548 -1.01 -2.33 22.06
CA GLU A 548 0.24 -1.56 22.15
C GLU A 548 1.44 -2.38 21.63
N THR A 549 2.07 -1.82 20.59
CA THR A 549 3.37 -2.27 20.06
C THR A 549 4.43 -2.12 21.14
N PHE A 550 4.80 -3.26 21.74
CA PHE A 550 5.92 -3.48 22.68
C PHE A 550 6.84 -2.28 22.94
N GLU A 551 6.83 -1.76 24.17
CA GLU A 551 8.02 -1.11 24.72
C GLU A 551 9.10 -2.18 24.94
N PRO A 552 10.35 -1.96 24.48
CA PRO A 552 11.43 -2.89 24.68
C PRO A 552 11.67 -3.13 26.17
N HIS A 553 11.60 -4.40 26.59
CA HIS A 553 12.28 -4.82 27.82
C HIS A 553 13.78 -4.56 27.66
N THR A 554 14.25 -3.44 28.19
CA THR A 554 15.67 -3.22 28.44
C THR A 554 16.10 -4.26 29.48
N SER A 555 16.71 -5.35 29.03
CA SER A 555 17.46 -6.24 29.90
C SER A 555 18.78 -5.56 30.28
N GLU A 556 18.68 -4.52 31.09
CA GLU A 556 19.78 -3.99 31.89
C GLU A 556 19.31 -3.94 33.34
N ASP A 557 19.24 -5.12 33.96
CA ASP A 557 19.30 -5.22 35.42
C ASP A 557 20.67 -5.80 35.78
N PRO A 558 21.64 -4.99 36.25
CA PRO A 558 22.99 -5.46 36.56
C PRO A 558 23.09 -6.31 37.84
N GLU A 559 21.98 -6.60 38.52
CA GLU A 559 22.02 -7.27 39.83
C GLU A 559 21.25 -8.59 39.87
N HIS A 560 21.73 -9.62 39.17
CA HIS A 560 21.57 -11.01 39.65
C HIS A 560 22.59 -11.96 39.01
N ARG A 561 23.72 -12.18 39.69
CA ARG A 561 24.55 -13.37 39.47
C ARG A 561 23.84 -14.58 40.09
N PRO A 562 23.76 -15.74 39.43
CA PRO A 562 23.30 -16.95 40.10
C PRO A 562 24.40 -17.40 41.07
N ALA A 563 24.03 -17.58 42.35
CA ALA A 563 24.84 -18.29 43.32
C ALA A 563 24.41 -19.76 43.34
N ASP A 564 25.39 -20.63 43.20
CA ASP A 564 25.28 -22.07 43.31
C ASP A 564 24.84 -22.53 44.72
N GLU A 565 24.11 -23.66 44.74
CA GLU A 565 24.02 -24.70 45.77
C GLU A 565 23.69 -24.31 47.24
N GLU A 566 22.51 -24.72 47.73
CA GLU A 566 22.42 -25.78 48.77
C GLU A 566 20.99 -26.29 48.99
N ILE A 567 20.90 -27.59 49.28
CA ILE A 567 19.70 -28.42 49.41
C ILE A 567 19.28 -28.54 50.89
N ASP A 568 17.96 -28.64 51.11
CA ASP A 568 17.28 -29.30 52.26
C ASP A 568 17.01 -28.47 53.54
N ARG A 569 15.74 -28.14 53.83
CA ARG A 569 14.88 -28.89 54.78
C ARG A 569 13.56 -28.16 55.13
N LYS A 570 12.47 -28.90 54.93
CA LYS A 570 11.26 -29.08 55.76
C LYS A 570 10.74 -27.89 56.61
N GLU A 571 9.48 -27.49 56.41
CA GLU A 571 8.30 -28.02 57.12
C GLU A 571 6.99 -27.44 56.54
N LYS A 572 5.89 -28.17 56.75
CA LYS A 572 4.58 -28.10 56.08
C LYS A 572 3.51 -27.43 57.01
N PRO A 573 2.23 -27.27 56.60
CA PRO A 573 1.47 -26.02 56.68
C PRO A 573 0.23 -26.07 57.60
N VAL A 574 -0.48 -24.95 57.77
CA VAL A 574 -1.89 -24.89 58.19
C VAL A 574 -2.51 -23.60 57.59
N SER A 575 -3.40 -23.69 56.58
CA SER A 575 -4.89 -23.63 56.64
C SER A 575 -5.45 -22.30 57.18
N ALA A 576 -6.56 -21.71 56.74
CA ALA A 576 -7.49 -21.81 55.61
C ALA A 576 -8.64 -20.83 55.98
N ALA A 577 -9.20 -20.11 55.00
CA ALA A 577 -10.55 -19.50 55.01
C ALA A 577 -10.90 -18.44 56.08
N ALA A 578 -11.90 -17.57 55.94
CA ALA A 578 -12.59 -16.86 54.85
C ALA A 578 -13.69 -16.05 55.57
N SER A 579 -14.05 -14.87 55.03
CA SER A 579 -15.31 -14.15 55.29
C SER A 579 -15.48 -13.56 56.72
N GLU A 580 -16.10 -12.42 57.02
CA GLU A 580 -17.11 -11.62 56.33
C GLU A 580 -17.36 -10.33 57.14
N ASN A 581 -17.85 -9.29 56.44
CA ASN A 581 -18.85 -8.31 56.87
C ASN A 581 -18.56 -7.04 57.72
N ALA A 582 -19.17 -5.96 57.19
CA ALA A 582 -19.94 -4.88 57.84
C ALA A 582 -19.30 -3.51 58.17
N ARG A 583 -19.71 -2.49 57.37
CA ARG A 583 -20.01 -1.09 57.80
C ARG A 583 -21.29 -1.10 58.69
N PRO A 584 -21.71 -0.04 59.47
CA PRO A 584 -21.62 1.41 59.19
C PRO A 584 -21.56 2.38 60.42
N GLY A 585 -21.57 3.71 60.18
CA GLY A 585 -22.04 4.72 61.16
C GLY A 585 -21.26 6.06 61.20
N GLY A 586 -21.92 7.18 60.93
CA GLY A 586 -21.55 8.54 61.42
C GLY A 586 -22.64 9.05 62.38
N PRO A 587 -22.85 10.37 62.62
CA PRO A 587 -21.93 11.54 62.71
C PRO A 587 -22.13 12.33 64.05
N GLU A 588 -21.36 13.41 64.34
CA GLU A 588 -21.77 14.54 65.23
C GLU A 588 -20.79 15.75 65.19
N GLU A 589 -21.23 16.90 65.72
CA GLU A 589 -21.05 18.32 65.32
C GLU A 589 -19.85 19.16 65.91
N GLU A 590 -19.35 20.13 65.10
CA GLU A 590 -18.91 21.58 65.28
C GLU A 590 -18.35 22.23 66.61
N PRO A 591 -17.85 23.51 66.64
CA PRO A 591 -16.93 24.36 65.80
C PRO A 591 -15.91 25.16 66.72
N PRO A 592 -15.36 26.41 66.49
CA PRO A 592 -15.28 27.36 65.33
C PRO A 592 -13.89 28.07 65.08
N GLY A 593 -13.76 28.90 64.01
CA GLY A 593 -12.67 29.92 63.89
C GLY A 593 -12.49 30.69 62.54
N SER A 594 -13.10 31.90 62.44
CA SER A 594 -12.68 33.20 61.82
C SER A 594 -11.95 33.37 60.45
N ASP A 595 -12.67 33.88 59.43
CA ASP A 595 -12.56 35.13 58.59
C ASP A 595 -11.26 36.01 58.50
N PRO A 596 -11.11 37.00 57.56
CA PRO A 596 -11.16 36.96 56.08
C PRO A 596 -10.10 37.91 55.38
N VAL A 597 -10.21 38.05 54.05
CA VAL A 597 -9.44 38.90 53.08
C VAL A 597 -9.81 40.41 53.16
N PRO A 598 -8.96 41.34 52.64
CA PRO A 598 -9.45 42.62 52.12
C PRO A 598 -8.92 43.06 50.73
N GLU A 599 -9.74 43.87 50.03
CA GLU A 599 -9.51 44.62 48.78
C GLU A 599 -8.93 46.05 49.00
N ALA A 600 -8.23 46.56 47.97
CA ALA A 600 -8.00 47.92 47.40
C ALA A 600 -7.97 49.22 48.26
N PRO A 601 -7.28 50.29 47.78
CA PRO A 601 -7.98 51.32 46.98
C PRO A 601 -7.17 52.05 45.87
N ASP A 602 -7.91 52.91 45.16
CA ASP A 602 -7.77 53.70 43.92
C ASP A 602 -6.97 55.03 44.01
N THR A 603 -6.56 55.62 42.87
CA THR A 603 -6.71 57.07 42.50
C THR A 603 -6.00 57.49 41.18
N SER A 604 -6.83 57.90 40.19
CA SER A 604 -6.79 59.09 39.28
C SER A 604 -5.48 59.63 38.64
N ASP A 605 -5.46 59.84 37.31
CA ASP A 605 -5.86 61.12 36.65
C ASP A 605 -5.73 61.10 35.10
N SER A 606 -6.62 61.83 34.43
CA SER A 606 -6.66 62.32 33.02
C SER A 606 -6.92 63.84 33.09
N PRO A 607 -6.84 64.74 32.07
CA PRO A 607 -7.31 64.57 30.66
C PRO A 607 -6.64 65.47 29.58
N ASP A 608 -7.10 65.39 28.31
CA ASP A 608 -7.59 66.48 27.40
C ASP A 608 -7.55 66.06 25.90
N THR A 609 -8.70 65.86 25.23
CA THR A 609 -9.42 66.76 24.27
C THR A 609 -8.67 67.08 22.95
N ALA A 610 -9.26 67.24 21.75
CA ALA A 610 -10.55 66.99 21.11
C ALA A 610 -10.40 67.27 19.58
N GLU A 611 -11.28 66.66 18.77
CA GLU A 611 -11.89 67.16 17.50
C GLU A 611 -11.12 67.38 16.16
N LYS A 612 -11.48 66.52 15.19
CA LYS A 612 -11.94 66.72 13.78
C LYS A 612 -11.48 67.95 12.96
N LYS A 613 -10.90 67.66 11.77
CA LYS A 613 -11.45 67.93 10.40
C LYS A 613 -10.46 67.51 9.28
N THR A 614 -10.97 66.86 8.25
CA THR A 614 -10.33 66.59 6.93
C THR A 614 -10.27 67.87 6.06
N PRO A 615 -9.34 67.98 5.08
CA PRO A 615 -9.61 67.52 3.71
C PRO A 615 -8.42 66.92 2.90
N GLU A 616 -8.80 65.98 2.03
CA GLU A 616 -8.35 65.65 0.65
C GLU A 616 -6.87 65.42 0.27
N ASP A 617 -6.69 64.22 -0.33
CA ASP A 617 -5.84 63.82 -1.47
C ASP A 617 -4.33 64.07 -1.46
N VAL A 618 -3.56 63.01 -1.16
CA VAL A 618 -2.40 62.53 -1.97
C VAL A 618 -2.25 61.00 -1.81
N ALA A 619 -1.95 60.33 -2.93
CA ALA A 619 -1.86 58.89 -3.16
C ALA A 619 -0.85 58.08 -2.32
N GLU A 620 -1.17 56.83 -1.98
CA GLU A 620 -0.49 55.60 -2.47
C GLU A 620 -1.01 54.28 -1.83
N LYS A 621 -1.08 53.23 -2.66
CA LYS A 621 -1.17 51.77 -2.40
C LYS A 621 -2.44 51.18 -1.76
N PRO A 622 -2.96 50.08 -2.33
CA PRO A 622 -3.36 48.97 -1.48
C PRO A 622 -2.96 47.59 -2.02
N GLY A 623 -2.00 46.97 -1.34
CA GLY A 623 -2.08 45.56 -0.96
C GLY A 623 -2.40 45.51 0.53
N SER A 624 -3.57 44.96 0.86
CA SER A 624 -4.05 44.44 2.16
C SER A 624 -5.52 44.80 2.36
N ARG A 625 -6.39 43.86 2.01
CA ARG A 625 -7.72 43.81 2.60
C ARG A 625 -8.07 42.36 2.85
N ALA A 626 -7.97 41.98 4.12
CA ALA A 626 -8.69 40.83 4.66
C ALA A 626 -10.17 40.98 4.28
N VAL A 627 -10.72 39.95 3.66
CA VAL A 627 -12.15 39.88 3.37
C VAL A 627 -12.86 39.56 4.70
N PRO A 628 -13.85 40.36 5.14
CA PRO A 628 -14.58 40.07 6.36
C PRO A 628 -15.38 38.77 6.24
N HIS A 629 -15.44 38.03 7.35
CA HIS A 629 -16.05 36.71 7.50
C HIS A 629 -17.57 36.61 7.22
N GLU A 630 -18.23 37.68 6.81
CA GLU A 630 -19.70 37.73 6.64
C GLU A 630 -20.18 37.53 5.20
N ARG A 631 -19.29 37.24 4.23
CA ARG A 631 -19.68 37.01 2.82
C ARG A 631 -19.48 35.58 2.32
N ALA A 632 -19.00 34.69 3.19
CA ALA A 632 -18.93 33.25 2.90
C ALA A 632 -20.26 32.53 3.17
N ASP A 633 -21.10 33.10 4.02
CA ASP A 633 -22.36 32.48 4.45
C ASP A 633 -23.52 32.74 3.46
N GLU A 634 -23.51 33.85 2.72
CA GLU A 634 -24.56 34.16 1.72
C GLU A 634 -24.53 33.27 0.46
N LEU A 635 -23.45 32.52 0.20
CA LEU A 635 -23.39 31.54 -0.89
C LEU A 635 -23.72 30.10 -0.44
N ALA A 636 -23.85 29.87 0.86
CA ALA A 636 -24.26 28.59 1.43
C ALA A 636 -25.79 28.43 1.49
N ASP A 637 -26.54 29.52 1.44
CA ASP A 637 -28.00 29.52 1.64
C ASP A 637 -28.84 29.17 0.39
N GLU A 638 -28.24 29.07 -0.81
CA GLU A 638 -29.00 28.70 -2.02
C GLU A 638 -29.21 27.18 -2.18
N TRP A 639 -28.66 26.37 -1.26
CA TRP A 639 -28.78 24.89 -1.27
C TRP A 639 -29.48 24.34 -0.01
N GLY A 640 -30.23 25.19 0.70
CA GLY A 640 -30.71 24.96 2.06
C GLY A 640 -32.16 24.51 2.26
N GLU A 641 -32.89 24.04 1.25
CA GLU A 641 -34.27 23.53 1.46
C GLU A 641 -34.51 22.18 0.79
N GLU A 642 -34.04 21.10 1.42
CA GLU A 642 -34.72 19.79 1.49
C GLU A 642 -33.97 18.89 2.49
N SER A 643 -34.28 19.05 3.78
CA SER A 643 -33.71 18.25 4.88
C SER A 643 -34.39 16.88 5.01
N PHE A 644 -33.60 15.81 5.23
CA PHE A 644 -34.00 14.58 5.96
C PHE A 644 -32.74 13.91 6.59
N PRO A 645 -32.91 13.03 7.60
CA PRO A 645 -32.08 13.05 8.81
C PRO A 645 -31.11 11.87 8.93
N GLY A 646 -30.07 12.07 9.74
CA GLY A 646 -29.57 11.06 10.67
C GLY A 646 -28.35 10.24 10.27
N SER A 647 -27.16 10.83 10.39
CA SER A 647 -26.04 10.22 11.10
C SER A 647 -25.05 11.31 11.49
N ASP A 648 -24.98 11.62 12.78
CA ASP A 648 -24.00 12.56 13.34
C ASP A 648 -22.56 12.15 12.96
N PRO A 649 -21.69 13.10 12.58
CA PRO A 649 -20.26 12.82 12.50
C PRO A 649 -19.69 12.64 13.93
N PRO A 650 -18.74 11.71 14.15
CA PRO A 650 -18.07 11.61 15.43
C PRO A 650 -17.31 12.92 15.73
N ALA A 651 -17.58 13.44 16.91
CA ALA A 651 -17.08 14.73 17.39
C ALA A 651 -15.60 14.65 17.77
N HIS A 652 -14.70 14.68 16.78
CA HIS A 652 -13.33 15.17 16.91
C HIS A 652 -12.83 15.59 15.52
N TYR A 653 -12.89 16.89 15.24
CA TYR A 653 -12.28 17.57 14.09
C TYR A 653 -11.74 18.92 14.53
#